data_AF-A0AAD0MRN7-F1
#
_entry.id   AF-A0AAD0MRN7-F1
#
_cell.length_a   1.000
_cell.length_b   1.000
_cell.length_c   1.000
_cell.angle_alpha   90.00
_cell.angle_beta   90.00
_cell.angle_gamma   90.00
#
_symmetry.space_group_name_H-M   'P 1'
#
loop_
_entity.id
_entity.type
_entity.pdbx_description
1 polymer ?
#
loop_
_entity_poly.entity_id
_entity_poly.type
_entity_poly.pdbx_seq_one_letter_code
_entity_poly.pdbx_strand_id
1 'polypeptide(L)'
;MNLKELKKYEKIKKFRNLEKVNIIDSNNEKDKFKDFQEIYNLINIKLEAKNKKWIFSQKDNIYYIFPYDFFVTERLKGGYSIYVSNKETKNNLDSIKKVSNRIRKKEFEFNLPEERSIKLLNSIGFLGNGNWVYYQKQVLEYVTIEDSFNYSSNYTHNLLGIYKLDNFFKSIENRNKKYNLVESNNLKDFEVILNYDLLDPSIITKSYEKKFNNLVEIYRTYKDYISCIYDEDDKKAGILFDTEKIIESIKNREKIFDNIEIAYLENELGIEKEVIYLDKNVYCYKNGEKEEIYNTNSEENKSIYHFKNGDIEERIYQNGILNGKSILKFSNGGIEERDYKNGILDGKAVSKINNKEKEYIYNNGIKKEISKLKYYLSIDKERINTDDYQEDILLDPNVGHWDLKEQDKKELKEILGKNVYKRNPKEDINQGGIVAIDFGTKSTVVVYQKDSENILPMRISGDKLNREVRNTDYENPTVIEFRDIDKFLKDYNAKVGRPDTKWQDITVSHTAFGNLTEVSSEYFDSIISDIKQWTASKNQKIILVDRKGKEILLPPYLELKEKSKDYLDPVEIYAYYIGSYINNMINGIYLEYYLSFPVTYEKAIRERILKSFEKGIQKSLPIEIQEDKDLMKKFRVRHGANEPAAFAVCALKNFKIEPKDKDDKVYYGVFDFGGGTTDFDFGIWKYSEEEDLYDYELEHFGAGGEKYLGGENILKELAYKVFTDNSSNLRKSQIQYTRPEWCDEIIGEETLVSQTKQARQNSTKVAKELRGIWENTTTERVDFISVNLFDSHDEVNAGFKLNVKEDELKNLIKEKIEKGIKNFFIKMEDAFKGEDVKEINIFLAGNSCKHPFVEEIFNSYIEKKKNKFKINIYDTKMFEKLKDTKKTNPTAKTGIAFGLIYSRNSGRIKVISRDEKANMNNEINFKFYIGNNRRNKFNCIISPNSNYDEYKFFGIVKSDIFELYYSTSPEAQTNEMKSSEAKIKRVNLKKDYDEEERYRIYLKADESDKLVYAIVKEEKDIETKKFVEEGEVTLN
;
A
#
# COMPACT_ATOMS: atom_id res chain seq x y z
N MET A 1 -25.82 -1.32 18.95
CA MET A 1 -24.44 -1.21 18.40
C MET A 1 -23.63 -2.35 19.01
N ASN A 2 -23.18 -3.31 18.20
CA ASN A 2 -22.35 -4.42 18.71
C ASN A 2 -20.92 -3.94 18.93
N LEU A 3 -20.57 -3.67 20.19
CA LEU A 3 -19.21 -3.55 20.69
C LEU A 3 -18.49 -4.89 20.46
N LYS A 4 -17.56 -4.97 19.50
CA LYS A 4 -16.75 -6.18 19.29
C LYS A 4 -15.67 -6.25 20.37
N GLU A 5 -15.98 -6.98 21.43
CA GLU A 5 -15.03 -7.35 22.49
C GLU A 5 -13.90 -8.19 21.90
N LEU A 6 -12.69 -8.11 22.47
CA LEU A 6 -11.55 -8.88 21.94
C LEU A 6 -11.83 -10.38 22.06
N LYS A 7 -11.67 -11.14 20.95
CA LYS A 7 -11.92 -12.59 20.87
C LYS A 7 -11.30 -13.41 22.01
N LYS A 8 -10.16 -12.95 22.59
CA LYS A 8 -9.50 -13.62 23.73
C LYS A 8 -10.39 -13.64 24.98
N TYR A 9 -11.12 -12.55 25.28
CA TYR A 9 -11.98 -12.46 26.46
C TYR A 9 -13.35 -13.10 26.27
N GLU A 10 -13.87 -13.12 25.03
CA GLU A 10 -15.14 -13.80 24.74
C GLU A 10 -15.11 -15.28 25.13
N LYS A 11 -13.98 -15.97 24.86
CA LYS A 11 -13.81 -17.40 25.14
C LYS A 11 -13.92 -17.76 26.62
N ILE A 12 -13.58 -16.83 27.51
CA ILE A 12 -13.57 -17.11 28.96
C ILE A 12 -14.89 -16.74 29.64
N LYS A 13 -15.82 -16.02 29.00
CA LYS A 13 -17.09 -15.60 29.63
C LYS A 13 -17.89 -16.75 30.24
N LYS A 14 -17.80 -17.95 29.67
CA LYS A 14 -18.40 -19.18 30.21
C LYS A 14 -17.93 -19.57 31.63
N PHE A 15 -16.81 -19.02 32.10
CA PHE A 15 -16.25 -19.25 33.43
C PHE A 15 -16.63 -18.17 34.45
N ARG A 16 -17.50 -17.21 34.10
CA ARG A 16 -18.00 -16.22 35.07
C ARG A 16 -18.78 -16.92 36.18
N ASN A 17 -18.45 -16.61 37.43
CA ASN A 17 -19.21 -17.04 38.58
C ASN A 17 -20.34 -16.04 38.83
N LEU A 18 -21.51 -16.32 38.26
CA LEU A 18 -22.68 -15.44 38.34
C LEU A 18 -23.38 -15.48 39.71
N GLU A 19 -23.01 -16.42 40.59
CA GLU A 19 -23.51 -16.48 41.97
C GLU A 19 -22.80 -15.49 42.90
N LYS A 20 -21.60 -15.03 42.53
CA LYS A 20 -20.77 -14.12 43.32
C LYS A 20 -20.44 -12.86 42.53
N VAL A 21 -21.46 -12.01 42.39
CA VAL A 21 -21.37 -10.73 41.69
C VAL A 21 -21.48 -9.59 42.69
N ASN A 22 -20.57 -8.62 42.56
CA ASN A 22 -20.61 -7.38 43.34
C ASN A 22 -21.09 -6.25 42.44
N ILE A 23 -22.23 -5.64 42.76
CA ILE A 23 -22.83 -4.58 41.97
C ILE A 23 -22.57 -3.25 42.68
N ILE A 24 -22.11 -2.23 41.95
CA ILE A 24 -21.93 -0.86 42.47
C ILE A 24 -22.89 0.06 41.73
N ASP A 25 -23.84 0.63 42.47
CA ASP A 25 -24.80 1.62 42.00
C ASP A 25 -24.18 3.03 41.91
N SER A 26 -24.84 3.92 41.17
CA SER A 26 -24.63 5.38 41.05
C SER A 26 -24.37 6.15 42.35
N ASN A 27 -24.73 5.58 43.50
CA ASN A 27 -24.51 6.14 44.83
C ASN A 27 -23.28 5.55 45.57
N ASN A 28 -22.46 4.71 44.90
CA ASN A 28 -21.26 4.08 45.45
C ASN A 28 -21.47 3.13 46.66
N GLU A 29 -22.69 2.66 46.93
CA GLU A 29 -22.97 1.66 47.97
C GLU A 29 -22.85 0.23 47.42
N LYS A 30 -22.07 -0.63 48.12
CA LYS A 30 -21.77 -2.02 47.72
C LYS A 30 -22.85 -3.05 48.14
N ASP A 31 -23.77 -2.70 49.02
CA ASP A 31 -24.77 -3.63 49.57
C ASP A 31 -26.07 -2.88 49.94
N LYS A 32 -26.90 -2.57 48.94
CA LYS A 32 -28.20 -1.89 49.12
C LYS A 32 -29.21 -2.76 49.89
N PHE A 33 -29.07 -4.08 49.83
CA PHE A 33 -29.97 -5.03 50.50
C PHE A 33 -29.49 -5.42 51.91
N LYS A 34 -28.51 -4.70 52.49
CA LYS A 34 -27.99 -4.95 53.85
C LYS A 34 -29.06 -5.08 54.95
N ASP A 35 -30.15 -4.30 54.84
CA ASP A 35 -31.25 -4.32 55.80
C ASP A 35 -32.27 -5.43 55.52
N PHE A 36 -32.19 -6.14 54.38
CA PHE A 36 -33.15 -7.16 53.94
C PHE A 36 -33.28 -8.28 54.98
N GLN A 37 -32.16 -8.88 55.38
CA GLN A 37 -32.17 -9.99 56.35
C GLN A 37 -32.67 -9.53 57.73
N GLU A 38 -32.26 -8.35 58.19
CA GLU A 38 -32.67 -7.82 59.49
C GLU A 38 -34.18 -7.58 59.55
N ILE A 39 -34.74 -6.97 58.50
CA ILE A 39 -36.18 -6.69 58.41
C ILE A 39 -36.97 -7.99 58.20
N TYR A 40 -36.50 -8.89 57.33
CA TYR A 40 -37.11 -10.20 57.12
C TYR A 40 -37.25 -10.99 58.43
N ASN A 41 -36.15 -11.09 59.19
CA ASN A 41 -36.13 -11.74 60.49
C ASN A 41 -37.08 -11.04 61.49
N LEU A 42 -37.06 -9.70 61.53
CA LEU A 42 -37.93 -8.93 62.41
C LEU A 42 -39.41 -9.23 62.14
N ILE A 43 -39.83 -9.21 60.87
CA ILE A 43 -41.22 -9.46 60.48
C ILE A 43 -41.61 -10.90 60.82
N ASN A 44 -40.82 -11.89 60.44
CA ASN A 44 -41.11 -13.30 60.73
C ASN A 44 -41.23 -13.58 62.22
N ILE A 45 -40.27 -13.12 63.04
CA ILE A 45 -40.31 -13.29 64.49
C ILE A 45 -41.58 -12.67 65.09
N LYS A 46 -42.00 -11.50 64.61
CA LYS A 46 -43.21 -10.81 65.10
C LYS A 46 -44.50 -11.46 64.63
N LEU A 47 -44.52 -12.05 63.42
CA LEU A 47 -45.65 -12.81 62.91
C LEU A 47 -45.84 -14.11 63.68
N GLU A 48 -44.76 -14.86 63.89
CA GLU A 48 -44.77 -16.12 64.66
C GLU A 48 -45.13 -15.89 66.14
N ALA A 49 -44.48 -14.95 66.82
CA ALA A 49 -44.69 -14.69 68.25
C ALA A 49 -46.13 -14.23 68.57
N LYS A 50 -46.81 -13.60 67.61
CA LYS A 50 -48.20 -13.11 67.78
C LYS A 50 -49.23 -14.03 67.13
N ASN A 51 -48.81 -15.17 66.55
CA ASN A 51 -49.64 -16.06 65.74
C ASN A 51 -50.54 -15.28 64.75
N LYS A 52 -49.97 -14.24 64.12
CA LYS A 52 -50.70 -13.31 63.28
C LYS A 52 -50.99 -13.96 61.93
N LYS A 53 -52.28 -14.06 61.57
CA LYS A 53 -52.74 -14.57 60.27
C LYS A 53 -52.87 -13.48 59.20
N TRP A 54 -52.65 -12.22 59.58
CA TRP A 54 -52.70 -11.06 58.67
C TRP A 54 -51.88 -9.88 59.19
N ILE A 55 -51.59 -8.95 58.28
CA ILE A 55 -51.04 -7.62 58.60
C ILE A 55 -51.96 -6.51 58.10
N PHE A 56 -51.89 -5.35 58.75
CA PHE A 56 -52.66 -4.18 58.36
C PHE A 56 -51.75 -3.07 57.85
N SER A 57 -51.88 -2.70 56.59
CA SER A 57 -51.25 -1.49 56.06
C SER A 57 -52.07 -0.28 56.50
N GLN A 58 -51.57 0.45 57.51
CA GLN A 58 -52.24 1.67 57.98
C GLN A 58 -52.29 2.74 56.88
N LYS A 59 -51.26 2.78 56.03
CA LYS A 59 -51.15 3.72 54.90
C LYS A 59 -52.28 3.54 53.90
N ASP A 60 -52.63 2.31 53.60
CA ASP A 60 -53.57 1.95 52.53
C ASP A 60 -54.97 1.57 53.07
N ASN A 61 -55.08 1.34 54.39
CA ASN A 61 -56.22 0.75 55.10
C ASN A 61 -56.70 -0.57 54.46
N ILE A 62 -55.75 -1.48 54.24
CA ILE A 62 -55.98 -2.82 53.70
C ILE A 62 -55.25 -3.86 54.55
N TYR A 63 -55.73 -5.09 54.48
CA TYR A 63 -55.16 -6.26 55.13
C TYR A 63 -54.55 -7.19 54.10
N TYR A 64 -53.41 -7.77 54.43
CA TYR A 64 -52.84 -8.91 53.70
C TYR A 64 -53.06 -10.19 54.50
N ILE A 65 -53.72 -11.18 53.89
CA ILE A 65 -54.11 -12.43 54.53
C ILE A 65 -53.17 -13.54 54.05
N PHE A 66 -52.14 -13.85 54.85
CA PHE A 66 -51.09 -14.81 54.49
C PHE A 66 -51.62 -16.21 54.13
N PRO A 67 -52.54 -16.83 54.89
CA PRO A 67 -52.93 -18.23 54.61
C PRO A 67 -53.63 -18.44 53.26
N TYR A 68 -54.08 -17.36 52.62
CA TYR A 68 -54.94 -17.42 51.44
C TYR A 68 -54.50 -16.48 50.32
N ASP A 69 -53.35 -15.82 50.43
CA ASP A 69 -52.73 -15.04 49.37
C ASP A 69 -53.65 -13.96 48.76
N PHE A 70 -54.42 -13.25 49.58
CA PHE A 70 -55.26 -12.15 49.09
C PHE A 70 -55.27 -10.92 49.98
N PHE A 71 -55.46 -9.76 49.36
CA PHE A 71 -55.74 -8.51 50.04
C PHE A 71 -57.22 -8.37 50.35
N VAL A 72 -57.51 -7.74 51.48
CA VAL A 72 -58.87 -7.44 51.94
C VAL A 72 -58.96 -6.00 52.38
N THR A 73 -60.03 -5.31 52.04
CA THR A 73 -60.27 -3.97 52.60
C THR A 73 -60.63 -4.03 54.07
N GLU A 74 -60.54 -2.92 54.79
CA GLU A 74 -61.34 -2.78 56.00
C GLU A 74 -62.84 -2.98 55.72
N ARG A 75 -63.62 -3.30 56.76
CA ARG A 75 -65.08 -3.30 56.68
C ARG A 75 -65.56 -1.93 56.23
N LEU A 76 -66.17 -1.85 55.06
CA LEU A 76 -66.60 -0.60 54.46
C LEU A 76 -67.79 -0.04 55.24
N LYS A 77 -67.83 1.26 55.50
CA LYS A 77 -68.95 1.93 56.20
C LYS A 77 -70.11 2.23 55.25
N GLY A 78 -71.30 1.69 55.52
CA GLY A 78 -72.49 1.94 54.69
C GLY A 78 -73.63 0.95 54.92
N GLY A 79 -74.83 1.31 54.44
CA GLY A 79 -75.97 0.38 54.36
C GLY A 79 -75.95 -0.36 53.03
N TYR A 80 -75.46 -1.60 53.03
CA TYR A 80 -75.39 -2.42 51.82
C TYR A 80 -76.65 -3.26 51.66
N SER A 81 -77.05 -3.44 50.41
CA SER A 81 -78.23 -4.23 50.06
C SER A 81 -77.82 -5.49 49.30
N ILE A 82 -78.59 -6.55 49.54
CA ILE A 82 -78.57 -7.84 48.82
C ILE A 82 -79.73 -7.95 47.84
N TYR A 83 -80.68 -6.99 47.84
CA TYR A 83 -81.83 -7.05 46.95
C TYR A 83 -81.36 -6.83 45.51
N VAL A 84 -81.77 -7.73 44.63
CA VAL A 84 -81.26 -7.81 43.25
C VAL A 84 -81.89 -6.69 42.42
N SER A 85 -81.31 -5.49 42.50
CA SER A 85 -81.51 -4.43 41.51
C SER A 85 -80.15 -4.00 40.95
N ASN A 86 -80.07 -3.71 39.65
CA ASN A 86 -78.84 -3.22 39.00
C ASN A 86 -78.26 -1.97 39.70
N LYS A 87 -79.10 -1.18 40.38
CA LYS A 87 -78.69 0.02 41.13
C LYS A 87 -77.96 -0.33 42.43
N GLU A 88 -78.41 -1.36 43.15
CA GLU A 88 -77.84 -1.73 44.45
C GLU A 88 -76.54 -2.53 44.32
N THR A 89 -76.46 -3.45 43.35
CA THR A 89 -75.18 -4.10 43.00
C THR A 89 -74.14 -3.09 42.55
N LYS A 90 -74.55 -2.08 41.78
CA LYS A 90 -73.69 -0.97 41.37
C LYS A 90 -73.22 -0.13 42.57
N ASN A 91 -74.08 0.17 43.54
CA ASN A 91 -73.69 0.91 44.75
C ASN A 91 -72.65 0.15 45.61
N ASN A 92 -72.81 -1.17 45.76
CA ASN A 92 -71.84 -2.00 46.48
C ASN A 92 -70.48 -2.02 45.75
N LEU A 93 -70.49 -2.19 44.41
CA LEU A 93 -69.29 -2.16 43.59
C LEU A 93 -68.62 -0.77 43.58
N ASP A 94 -69.38 0.31 43.49
CA ASP A 94 -68.88 1.68 43.54
C ASP A 94 -68.20 1.99 44.89
N SER A 95 -68.70 1.39 45.99
CA SER A 95 -68.09 1.50 47.31
C SER A 95 -66.73 0.80 47.38
N ILE A 96 -66.59 -0.37 46.75
CA ILE A 96 -65.30 -1.07 46.63
C ILE A 96 -64.35 -0.30 45.70
N LYS A 97 -64.84 0.20 44.55
CA LYS A 97 -64.06 1.00 43.60
C LYS A 97 -63.47 2.27 44.22
N LYS A 98 -64.15 2.90 45.18
CA LYS A 98 -63.59 4.04 45.93
C LYS A 98 -62.29 3.67 46.65
N VAL A 99 -62.21 2.46 47.22
CA VAL A 99 -60.99 1.97 47.85
C VAL A 99 -59.93 1.66 46.81
N SER A 100 -60.28 0.97 45.71
CA SER A 100 -59.36 0.72 44.59
C SER A 100 -58.74 2.01 44.03
N ASN A 101 -59.52 3.08 43.89
CA ASN A 101 -59.03 4.38 43.45
C ASN A 101 -58.01 5.02 44.42
N ARG A 102 -58.17 4.85 45.74
CA ARG A 102 -57.23 5.35 46.75
C ARG A 102 -55.85 4.70 46.61
N ILE A 103 -55.80 3.43 46.22
CA ILE A 103 -54.57 2.64 46.09
C ILE A 103 -54.17 2.40 44.63
N ARG A 104 -54.68 3.18 43.68
CA ARG A 104 -54.45 2.99 42.23
C ARG A 104 -52.97 2.89 41.84
N LYS A 105 -52.07 3.52 42.61
CA LYS A 105 -50.60 3.45 42.44
C LYS A 105 -50.00 2.07 42.75
N LYS A 106 -50.77 1.14 43.33
CA LYS A 106 -50.35 -0.24 43.64
C LYS A 106 -50.72 -1.23 42.52
N GLU A 107 -51.33 -0.76 41.43
CA GLU A 107 -51.61 -1.52 40.20
C GLU A 107 -52.59 -2.70 40.35
N PHE A 108 -53.50 -2.66 41.32
CA PHE A 108 -54.61 -3.62 41.44
C PHE A 108 -55.94 -2.98 41.87
N GLU A 109 -57.04 -3.69 41.65
CA GLU A 109 -58.39 -3.28 42.04
C GLU A 109 -59.10 -4.38 42.85
N PHE A 110 -59.78 -3.99 43.92
CA PHE A 110 -60.60 -4.90 44.71
C PHE A 110 -61.90 -5.27 43.98
N ASN A 111 -62.30 -6.52 44.15
CA ASN A 111 -63.55 -7.08 43.65
C ASN A 111 -64.50 -7.43 44.80
N LEU A 112 -65.77 -7.71 44.45
CA LEU A 112 -66.73 -8.28 45.40
C LEU A 112 -66.20 -9.65 45.90
N PRO A 113 -66.35 -9.96 47.20
CA PRO A 113 -65.89 -11.22 47.74
C PRO A 113 -66.78 -12.36 47.25
N GLU A 114 -66.17 -13.51 46.96
CA GLU A 114 -66.91 -14.75 46.71
C GLU A 114 -67.30 -15.41 48.04
N GLU A 115 -68.33 -16.26 48.03
CA GLU A 115 -68.77 -17.04 49.21
C GLU A 115 -67.59 -17.77 49.87
N ARG A 116 -66.73 -18.38 49.05
CA ARG A 116 -65.53 -19.09 49.51
C ARG A 116 -64.58 -18.18 50.27
N SER A 117 -64.33 -16.96 49.78
CA SER A 117 -63.41 -16.03 50.43
C SER A 117 -63.94 -15.55 51.79
N ILE A 118 -65.25 -15.33 51.91
CA ILE A 118 -65.88 -15.00 53.20
C ILE A 118 -65.75 -16.17 54.19
N LYS A 119 -65.99 -17.42 53.75
CA LYS A 119 -65.79 -18.61 54.60
C LYS A 119 -64.34 -18.76 55.06
N LEU A 120 -63.36 -18.53 54.18
CA LEU A 120 -61.94 -18.55 54.52
C LEU A 120 -61.61 -17.49 55.57
N LEU A 121 -62.07 -16.25 55.39
CA LEU A 121 -61.90 -15.17 56.37
C LEU A 121 -62.55 -15.48 57.73
N ASN A 122 -63.73 -16.10 57.73
CA ASN A 122 -64.38 -16.54 58.96
C ASN A 122 -63.56 -17.62 59.69
N SER A 123 -63.01 -18.59 58.95
CA SER A 123 -62.25 -19.71 59.54
C SER A 123 -60.97 -19.28 60.27
N ILE A 124 -60.45 -18.09 59.94
CA ILE A 124 -59.30 -17.49 60.64
C ILE A 124 -59.69 -16.49 61.72
N GLY A 125 -60.99 -16.28 61.95
CA GLY A 125 -61.52 -15.32 62.92
C GLY A 125 -61.33 -13.85 62.51
N PHE A 126 -61.20 -13.57 61.20
CA PHE A 126 -61.01 -12.20 60.70
C PHE A 126 -62.31 -11.40 60.67
N LEU A 127 -63.44 -12.08 60.42
CA LEU A 127 -64.75 -11.45 60.36
C LEU A 127 -65.34 -11.33 61.76
N GLY A 128 -66.17 -10.31 61.96
CA GLY A 128 -66.92 -10.10 63.19
C GLY A 128 -68.40 -10.34 62.95
N ASN A 129 -69.20 -10.29 64.01
CA ASN A 129 -70.61 -10.63 63.95
C ASN A 129 -71.40 -9.75 62.97
N GLY A 130 -72.35 -10.39 62.27
CA GLY A 130 -73.29 -9.75 61.35
C GLY A 130 -73.40 -10.44 59.98
N ASN A 131 -74.18 -9.84 59.09
CA ASN A 131 -74.48 -10.38 57.75
C ASN A 131 -73.44 -9.92 56.74
N TRP A 132 -72.60 -10.80 56.20
CA TRP A 132 -71.54 -10.46 55.25
C TRP A 132 -71.95 -10.71 53.81
N VAL A 133 -71.90 -9.67 52.98
CA VAL A 133 -72.26 -9.72 51.56
C VAL A 133 -71.18 -10.46 50.77
N TYR A 134 -71.60 -11.37 49.91
CA TYR A 134 -70.77 -12.00 48.88
C TYR A 134 -71.49 -12.09 47.54
N TYR A 135 -70.72 -12.33 46.49
CA TYR A 135 -71.20 -12.50 45.13
C TYR A 135 -71.04 -13.95 44.69
N GLN A 136 -72.13 -14.58 44.26
CA GLN A 136 -72.15 -15.96 43.79
C GLN A 136 -73.25 -16.11 42.72
N LYS A 137 -72.98 -16.88 41.64
CA LYS A 137 -73.98 -17.18 40.59
C LYS A 137 -74.73 -15.95 40.06
N GLN A 138 -74.03 -14.83 39.88
CA GLN A 138 -74.56 -13.56 39.38
C GLN A 138 -75.56 -12.82 40.30
N VAL A 139 -75.68 -13.25 41.56
CA VAL A 139 -76.50 -12.58 42.58
C VAL A 139 -75.67 -12.23 43.81
N LEU A 140 -76.15 -11.23 44.56
CA LEU A 140 -75.60 -10.88 45.87
C LEU A 140 -76.35 -11.66 46.94
N GLU A 141 -75.61 -12.34 47.79
CA GLU A 141 -76.12 -13.06 48.95
C GLU A 141 -75.37 -12.61 50.20
N TYR A 142 -75.81 -13.09 51.37
CA TYR A 142 -75.10 -12.85 52.62
C TYR A 142 -74.98 -14.13 53.45
N VAL A 143 -73.95 -14.17 54.29
CA VAL A 143 -73.81 -15.17 55.33
C VAL A 143 -73.80 -14.49 56.70
N THR A 144 -74.57 -15.03 57.64
CA THR A 144 -74.61 -14.55 59.02
C THR A 144 -73.50 -15.21 59.83
N ILE A 145 -72.74 -14.40 60.57
CA ILE A 145 -71.69 -14.84 61.48
C ILE A 145 -72.10 -14.42 62.90
N GLU A 146 -72.23 -15.37 63.82
CA GLU A 146 -72.75 -15.13 65.18
C GLU A 146 -71.75 -15.45 66.32
N ASP A 147 -70.65 -16.15 66.02
CA ASP A 147 -69.66 -16.62 67.01
C ASP A 147 -68.30 -15.91 66.91
N SER A 148 -68.31 -14.62 66.58
CA SER A 148 -67.11 -13.79 66.40
C SER A 148 -67.16 -12.52 67.24
N PHE A 149 -66.16 -11.63 67.09
CA PHE A 149 -66.12 -10.36 67.82
C PHE A 149 -67.18 -9.39 67.30
N ASN A 150 -67.70 -8.53 68.17
CA ASN A 150 -68.64 -7.48 67.79
C ASN A 150 -67.88 -6.25 67.27
N TYR A 151 -68.45 -5.60 66.25
CA TYR A 151 -67.94 -4.32 65.77
C TYR A 151 -68.45 -3.14 66.60
N SER A 152 -67.72 -2.03 66.59
CA SER A 152 -68.14 -0.78 67.24
C SER A 152 -69.36 -0.12 66.58
N SER A 153 -69.66 -0.44 65.32
CA SER A 153 -70.82 0.07 64.57
C SER A 153 -71.59 -1.08 63.91
N ASN A 154 -72.92 -1.11 64.05
CA ASN A 154 -73.77 -2.15 63.47
C ASN A 154 -74.35 -1.71 62.11
N TYR A 155 -74.21 -2.55 61.09
CA TYR A 155 -74.81 -2.37 59.77
C TYR A 155 -75.70 -3.59 59.46
N THR A 156 -76.76 -3.39 58.66
CA THR A 156 -77.68 -4.47 58.25
C THR A 156 -76.98 -5.55 57.43
N HIS A 157 -76.09 -5.13 56.54
CA HIS A 157 -75.14 -5.99 55.84
C HIS A 157 -73.74 -5.36 55.90
N ASN A 158 -72.70 -6.19 55.88
CA ASN A 158 -71.29 -5.85 55.94
C ASN A 158 -70.65 -6.12 54.59
N LEU A 159 -69.84 -5.19 54.09
CA LEU A 159 -69.13 -5.31 52.82
C LEU A 159 -67.63 -5.10 53.04
N LEU A 160 -66.84 -5.88 52.31
CA LEU A 160 -65.40 -5.71 52.12
C LEU A 160 -65.06 -6.00 50.65
N GLY A 161 -63.92 -5.54 50.18
CA GLY A 161 -63.36 -5.90 48.87
C GLY A 161 -62.25 -6.94 49.02
N ILE A 162 -62.09 -7.82 48.02
CA ILE A 162 -61.03 -8.84 47.98
C ILE A 162 -60.25 -8.76 46.66
N TYR A 163 -58.93 -8.95 46.74
CA TYR A 163 -58.04 -9.08 45.59
C TYR A 163 -57.10 -10.27 45.78
N LYS A 164 -57.18 -11.28 44.91
CA LYS A 164 -56.33 -12.49 44.94
C LYS A 164 -54.98 -12.21 44.27
N LEU A 165 -53.89 -12.67 44.87
CA LEU A 165 -52.52 -12.48 44.39
C LEU A 165 -52.03 -13.58 43.44
N ASP A 166 -52.94 -14.38 42.87
CA ASP A 166 -52.62 -15.53 41.99
C ASP A 166 -51.60 -15.17 40.90
N ASN A 167 -51.74 -14.01 40.26
CA ASN A 167 -50.82 -13.55 39.21
C ASN A 167 -49.43 -13.18 39.75
N PHE A 168 -49.35 -12.60 40.95
CA PHE A 168 -48.10 -12.21 41.57
C PHE A 168 -47.29 -13.45 41.97
N PHE A 169 -47.93 -14.41 42.66
CA PHE A 169 -47.29 -15.67 43.03
C PHE A 169 -46.90 -16.51 41.81
N LYS A 170 -47.74 -16.55 40.77
CA LYS A 170 -47.39 -17.20 39.50
C LYS A 170 -46.18 -16.54 38.83
N SER A 171 -46.04 -15.23 38.94
CA SER A 171 -44.84 -14.51 38.45
C SER A 171 -43.59 -14.91 39.21
N ILE A 172 -43.67 -15.01 40.53
CA ILE A 172 -42.57 -15.49 41.39
C ILE A 172 -42.19 -16.94 41.06
N GLU A 173 -43.18 -17.83 40.95
CA GLU A 173 -42.93 -19.24 40.61
C GLU A 173 -42.26 -19.40 39.24
N ASN A 174 -42.72 -18.66 38.23
CA ASN A 174 -42.11 -18.67 36.90
C ASN A 174 -40.67 -18.14 36.95
N ARG A 175 -40.41 -17.08 37.72
CA ARG A 175 -39.09 -16.50 37.92
C ARG A 175 -38.14 -17.53 38.56
N ASN A 176 -38.53 -18.15 39.66
CA ASN A 176 -37.67 -19.05 40.44
C ASN A 176 -37.42 -20.40 39.74
N LYS A 177 -38.39 -20.90 38.95
CA LYS A 177 -38.27 -22.17 38.19
C LYS A 177 -37.06 -22.20 37.24
N LYS A 178 -36.62 -21.05 36.74
CA LYS A 178 -35.46 -20.93 35.84
C LYS A 178 -34.13 -21.33 36.50
N TYR A 179 -34.01 -21.20 37.82
CA TYR A 179 -32.75 -21.36 38.56
C TYR A 179 -32.73 -22.58 39.50
N ASN A 180 -33.82 -23.36 39.55
CA ASN A 180 -33.96 -24.55 40.41
C ASN A 180 -33.73 -24.26 41.92
N LEU A 181 -34.07 -23.05 42.37
CA LEU A 181 -33.97 -22.59 43.75
C LEU A 181 -35.36 -22.59 44.42
N VAL A 182 -35.39 -22.85 45.73
CA VAL A 182 -36.63 -22.91 46.52
C VAL A 182 -36.78 -21.63 47.34
N GLU A 183 -38.00 -21.08 47.34
CA GLU A 183 -38.38 -19.92 48.14
C GLU A 183 -39.52 -20.31 49.09
N SER A 184 -39.28 -20.14 50.39
CA SER A 184 -40.25 -20.41 51.45
C SER A 184 -41.46 -19.49 51.38
N ASN A 185 -42.60 -19.95 51.89
CA ASN A 185 -43.82 -19.14 51.94
C ASN A 185 -43.59 -17.81 52.70
N ASN A 186 -42.74 -17.82 53.75
CA ASN A 186 -42.38 -16.63 54.49
C ASN A 186 -41.62 -15.60 53.64
N LEU A 187 -40.72 -16.04 52.75
CA LEU A 187 -40.03 -15.13 51.82
C LEU A 187 -40.99 -14.55 50.79
N LYS A 188 -41.89 -15.36 50.23
CA LYS A 188 -42.89 -14.86 49.29
C LYS A 188 -43.82 -13.83 49.95
N ASP A 189 -44.25 -14.08 51.18
CA ASP A 189 -45.03 -13.14 51.98
C ASP A 189 -44.27 -11.84 52.24
N PHE A 190 -42.98 -11.94 52.55
CA PHE A 190 -42.11 -10.78 52.72
C PHE A 190 -41.96 -9.99 51.41
N GLU A 191 -41.87 -10.67 50.28
CA GLU A 191 -41.82 -10.04 48.96
C GLU A 191 -43.13 -9.32 48.62
N VAL A 192 -44.30 -9.87 49.00
CA VAL A 192 -45.60 -9.16 48.92
C VAL A 192 -45.55 -7.88 49.75
N ILE A 193 -45.03 -7.94 50.97
CA ILE A 193 -44.91 -6.78 51.87
C ILE A 193 -44.04 -5.67 51.25
N LEU A 194 -42.92 -6.03 50.62
CA LEU A 194 -42.02 -5.07 49.98
C LEU A 194 -42.61 -4.52 48.67
N ASN A 195 -43.08 -5.40 47.78
CA ASN A 195 -43.63 -5.00 46.48
C ASN A 195 -44.83 -4.05 46.65
N TYR A 196 -45.73 -4.37 47.57
CA TYR A 196 -46.93 -3.58 47.84
C TYR A 196 -46.76 -2.58 48.98
N ASP A 197 -45.57 -2.39 49.56
CA ASP A 197 -45.30 -1.35 50.57
C ASP A 197 -46.32 -1.39 51.73
N LEU A 198 -46.36 -2.54 52.43
CA LEU A 198 -47.33 -2.84 53.48
C LEU A 198 -46.74 -2.60 54.88
N LEU A 199 -46.75 -1.34 55.30
CA LEU A 199 -46.27 -0.97 56.64
C LEU A 199 -47.35 -1.22 57.71
N ASP A 200 -47.13 -2.22 58.57
CA ASP A 200 -47.90 -2.46 59.80
C ASP A 200 -47.11 -1.95 61.02
N PRO A 201 -47.52 -0.82 61.65
CA PRO A 201 -46.83 -0.23 62.79
C PRO A 201 -46.77 -1.13 64.03
N SER A 202 -47.62 -2.16 64.10
CA SER A 202 -47.62 -3.12 65.21
C SER A 202 -46.56 -4.23 65.05
N ILE A 203 -45.90 -4.27 63.89
CA ILE A 203 -44.78 -5.15 63.55
C ILE A 203 -43.51 -4.32 63.35
N ILE A 204 -43.59 -3.30 62.49
CA ILE A 204 -42.49 -2.40 62.15
C ILE A 204 -42.63 -1.15 63.01
N THR A 205 -41.89 -1.12 64.12
CA THR A 205 -41.91 0.04 65.03
C THR A 205 -41.25 1.26 64.38
N LYS A 206 -41.49 2.44 64.96
CA LYS A 206 -40.92 3.72 64.50
C LYS A 206 -39.38 3.71 64.35
N SER A 207 -38.67 2.87 65.11
CA SER A 207 -37.22 2.70 65.00
C SER A 207 -36.77 1.97 63.74
N TYR A 208 -37.62 1.11 63.16
CA TYR A 208 -37.36 0.33 61.95
C TYR A 208 -38.03 0.89 60.70
N GLU A 209 -38.99 1.82 60.85
CA GLU A 209 -39.76 2.42 59.76
C GLU A 209 -38.86 3.01 58.66
N LYS A 210 -37.79 3.74 59.03
CA LYS A 210 -36.84 4.31 58.06
C LYS A 210 -36.11 3.22 57.27
N LYS A 211 -35.65 2.16 57.93
CA LYS A 211 -34.97 1.03 57.27
C LYS A 211 -35.93 0.29 56.33
N PHE A 212 -37.17 0.08 56.77
CA PHE A 212 -38.20 -0.56 55.95
C PHE A 212 -38.54 0.25 54.70
N ASN A 213 -38.82 1.55 54.85
CA ASN A 213 -39.14 2.40 53.71
C ASN A 213 -37.98 2.45 52.69
N ASN A 214 -36.74 2.51 53.18
CA ASN A 214 -35.55 2.43 52.34
C ASN A 214 -35.47 1.08 51.60
N LEU A 215 -35.73 -0.03 52.29
CA LEU A 215 -35.73 -1.36 51.68
C LEU A 215 -36.83 -1.53 50.63
N VAL A 216 -38.03 -0.98 50.87
CA VAL A 216 -39.14 -0.97 49.90
C VAL A 216 -38.75 -0.21 48.63
N GLU A 217 -38.13 0.96 48.78
CA GLU A 217 -37.65 1.77 47.66
C GLU A 217 -36.58 1.01 46.86
N ILE A 218 -35.57 0.45 47.55
CA ILE A 218 -34.53 -0.37 46.96
C ILE A 218 -35.14 -1.56 46.20
N TYR A 219 -35.97 -2.37 46.86
CA TYR A 219 -36.59 -3.54 46.23
C TYR A 219 -37.37 -3.14 44.98
N ARG A 220 -38.16 -2.06 45.01
CA ARG A 220 -38.92 -1.60 43.84
C ARG A 220 -38.05 -1.09 42.70
N THR A 221 -36.94 -0.43 43.00
CA THR A 221 -35.98 0.03 41.99
C THR A 221 -35.27 -1.14 41.32
N TYR A 222 -34.93 -2.20 42.07
CA TYR A 222 -34.10 -3.30 41.58
C TYR A 222 -34.87 -4.58 41.23
N LYS A 223 -36.17 -4.69 41.52
CA LYS A 223 -36.96 -5.93 41.33
C LYS A 223 -36.87 -6.52 39.93
N ASP A 224 -36.78 -5.67 38.90
CA ASP A 224 -36.71 -6.11 37.50
C ASP A 224 -35.33 -6.67 37.12
N TYR A 225 -34.32 -6.47 37.98
CA TYR A 225 -32.96 -7.01 37.87
C TYR A 225 -32.72 -8.18 38.84
N ILE A 226 -33.69 -8.54 39.68
CA ILE A 226 -33.61 -9.71 40.57
C ILE A 226 -34.08 -10.95 39.80
N SER A 227 -33.17 -11.90 39.63
CA SER A 227 -33.44 -13.20 39.03
C SER A 227 -34.18 -14.14 39.97
N CYS A 228 -33.89 -14.12 41.27
CA CYS A 228 -34.54 -14.98 42.27
C CYS A 228 -34.28 -14.47 43.70
N ILE A 229 -35.21 -14.67 44.62
CA ILE A 229 -34.98 -14.61 46.08
C ILE A 229 -35.22 -16.02 46.61
N TYR A 230 -34.31 -16.55 47.43
CA TYR A 230 -34.32 -17.95 47.82
C TYR A 230 -33.81 -18.17 49.26
N ASP A 231 -34.10 -19.34 49.82
CA ASP A 231 -33.55 -19.73 51.12
C ASP A 231 -32.12 -20.27 50.96
N GLU A 232 -31.16 -19.55 51.54
CA GLU A 232 -29.76 -19.95 51.71
C GLU A 232 -29.65 -20.67 53.08
N ASP A 233 -29.40 -21.98 53.05
CA ASP A 233 -29.17 -22.85 54.23
C ASP A 233 -30.27 -22.79 55.34
N ASP A 234 -31.56 -22.80 54.95
CA ASP A 234 -32.76 -22.83 55.82
C ASP A 234 -32.92 -21.66 56.82
N LYS A 235 -32.00 -20.69 56.87
CA LYS A 235 -32.01 -19.59 57.87
C LYS A 235 -31.71 -18.20 57.32
N LYS A 236 -31.25 -18.08 56.07
CA LYS A 236 -30.82 -16.82 55.46
C LYS A 236 -31.48 -16.64 54.10
N ALA A 237 -31.80 -15.40 53.75
CA ALA A 237 -32.35 -15.07 52.44
C ALA A 237 -31.22 -14.70 51.48
N GLY A 238 -31.15 -15.40 50.34
CA GLY A 238 -30.27 -15.08 49.22
C GLY A 238 -31.01 -14.30 48.12
N ILE A 239 -30.31 -13.36 47.48
CA ILE A 239 -30.81 -12.61 46.32
C ILE A 239 -29.87 -12.86 45.14
N LEU A 240 -30.41 -13.44 44.06
CA LEU A 240 -29.69 -13.67 42.81
C LEU A 240 -30.09 -12.59 41.80
N PHE A 241 -29.12 -11.92 41.17
CA PHE A 241 -29.35 -10.87 40.18
C PHE A 241 -29.20 -11.35 38.74
N ASP A 242 -29.96 -10.74 37.82
CA ASP A 242 -29.80 -10.90 36.37
C ASP A 242 -28.59 -10.10 35.88
N THR A 243 -27.44 -10.75 35.89
CA THR A 243 -26.16 -10.13 35.52
C THR A 243 -26.13 -9.63 34.07
N GLU A 244 -26.81 -10.31 33.13
CA GLU A 244 -26.83 -9.88 31.73
C GLU A 244 -27.62 -8.59 31.57
N LYS A 245 -28.79 -8.51 32.20
CA LYS A 245 -29.63 -7.31 32.21
C LYS A 245 -28.94 -6.12 32.88
N ILE A 246 -28.13 -6.37 33.93
CA ILE A 246 -27.33 -5.33 34.58
C ILE A 246 -26.22 -4.82 33.65
N ILE A 247 -25.48 -5.71 32.99
CA ILE A 247 -24.43 -5.31 32.04
C ILE A 247 -25.03 -4.48 30.89
N GLU A 248 -26.20 -4.89 30.37
CA GLU A 248 -26.91 -4.15 29.33
C GLU A 248 -27.30 -2.75 29.82
N SER A 249 -27.84 -2.64 31.04
CA SER A 249 -28.21 -1.36 31.67
C SER A 249 -27.02 -0.40 31.81
N ILE A 250 -25.86 -0.91 32.27
CA ILE A 250 -24.60 -0.15 32.38
C ILE A 250 -24.20 0.38 31.00
N LYS A 251 -24.17 -0.49 29.98
CA LYS A 251 -23.77 -0.11 28.61
C LYS A 251 -24.74 0.87 27.94
N ASN A 252 -26.04 0.77 28.26
CA ASN A 252 -27.09 1.64 27.72
C ASN A 252 -27.24 2.98 28.46
N ARG A 253 -26.42 3.27 29.49
CA ARG A 253 -26.45 4.52 30.27
C ARG A 253 -27.77 4.76 31.01
N GLU A 254 -28.43 3.71 31.48
CA GLU A 254 -29.69 3.83 32.22
C GLU A 254 -29.51 4.45 33.63
N LYS A 255 -28.26 4.73 34.05
CA LYS A 255 -27.85 5.38 35.32
C LYS A 255 -28.26 4.62 36.61
N ILE A 256 -28.61 3.35 36.52
CA ILE A 256 -28.99 2.50 37.66
C ILE A 256 -27.78 1.77 38.28
N PHE A 257 -26.72 1.57 37.49
CA PHE A 257 -25.50 0.89 37.93
C PHE A 257 -24.27 1.61 37.34
N ASP A 258 -23.23 1.82 38.15
CA ASP A 258 -21.97 2.43 37.71
C ASP A 258 -21.01 1.37 37.18
N ASN A 259 -20.93 0.23 37.87
CA ASN A 259 -20.14 -0.91 37.45
C ASN A 259 -20.62 -2.21 38.08
N ILE A 260 -20.17 -3.32 37.50
CA ILE A 260 -20.40 -4.67 38.00
C ILE A 260 -19.07 -5.43 38.04
N GLU A 261 -18.76 -6.01 39.19
CA GLU A 261 -17.60 -6.88 39.40
C GLU A 261 -18.06 -8.33 39.39
N ILE A 262 -17.47 -9.12 38.49
CA ILE A 262 -17.79 -10.52 38.25
C ILE A 262 -16.54 -11.35 38.51
N ALA A 263 -16.62 -12.27 39.48
CA ALA A 263 -15.56 -13.23 39.73
C ALA A 263 -15.50 -14.28 38.62
N TYR A 264 -14.30 -14.78 38.31
CA TYR A 264 -14.08 -15.87 37.37
C TYR A 264 -13.68 -17.15 38.11
N LEU A 265 -14.24 -18.27 37.67
CA LEU A 265 -13.68 -19.60 37.95
C LEU A 265 -12.35 -19.77 37.21
N GLU A 266 -11.61 -20.82 37.56
CA GLU A 266 -10.33 -21.12 36.91
C GLU A 266 -10.47 -21.18 35.38
N ASN A 267 -9.62 -20.42 34.69
CA ASN A 267 -9.67 -20.23 33.24
C ASN A 267 -8.25 -20.12 32.66
N GLU A 268 -8.16 -20.36 31.35
CA GLU A 268 -6.91 -20.42 30.58
C GLU A 268 -6.11 -19.10 30.59
N LEU A 269 -6.76 -17.95 30.88
CA LEU A 269 -6.12 -16.63 30.92
C LEU A 269 -5.65 -16.22 32.32
N GLY A 270 -5.92 -17.03 33.36
CA GLY A 270 -5.54 -16.72 34.74
C GLY A 270 -6.23 -15.48 35.32
N ILE A 271 -7.40 -15.10 34.79
CA ILE A 271 -8.19 -13.96 35.26
C ILE A 271 -8.98 -14.36 36.50
N GLU A 272 -8.91 -13.57 37.57
CA GLU A 272 -9.66 -13.82 38.82
C GLU A 272 -10.99 -13.07 38.85
N LYS A 273 -11.07 -11.89 38.22
CA LYS A 273 -12.28 -11.08 38.14
C LYS A 273 -12.24 -10.06 37.01
N GLU A 274 -13.41 -9.64 36.58
CA GLU A 274 -13.63 -8.55 35.64
C GLU A 274 -14.51 -7.48 36.29
N VAL A 275 -14.18 -6.20 36.08
CA VAL A 275 -15.02 -5.07 36.45
C VAL A 275 -15.45 -4.35 35.18
N ILE A 276 -16.76 -4.30 34.94
CA ILE A 276 -17.34 -3.70 33.74
C ILE A 276 -17.87 -2.31 34.08
N TYR A 277 -17.32 -1.30 33.42
CA TYR A 277 -17.76 0.10 33.49
C TYR A 277 -18.49 0.49 32.20
N LEU A 278 -19.02 1.71 32.17
CA LEU A 278 -19.65 2.29 30.98
C LEU A 278 -18.70 2.36 29.78
N ASP A 279 -17.46 2.80 30.00
CA ASP A 279 -16.48 3.12 28.95
C ASP A 279 -15.34 2.12 28.84
N LYS A 280 -15.20 1.20 29.81
CA LYS A 280 -14.11 0.22 29.83
C LYS A 280 -14.44 -1.06 30.60
N ASN A 281 -13.70 -2.12 30.30
CA ASN A 281 -13.65 -3.35 31.09
C ASN A 281 -12.27 -3.48 31.74
N VAL A 282 -12.21 -3.89 33.01
CA VAL A 282 -10.96 -4.09 33.76
C VAL A 282 -10.83 -5.55 34.14
N TYR A 283 -9.84 -6.24 33.58
CA TYR A 283 -9.54 -7.63 33.87
C TYR A 283 -8.42 -7.71 34.91
N CYS A 284 -8.66 -8.37 36.04
CA CYS A 284 -7.65 -8.60 37.08
C CYS A 284 -7.13 -10.04 37.00
N TYR A 285 -5.82 -10.21 37.00
CA TYR A 285 -5.14 -11.50 36.88
C TYR A 285 -4.72 -12.02 38.26
N LYS A 286 -4.71 -13.35 38.45
CA LYS A 286 -4.29 -14.03 39.69
C LYS A 286 -2.87 -13.65 40.13
N ASN A 287 -2.02 -13.21 39.21
CA ASN A 287 -0.63 -12.80 39.48
C ASN A 287 -0.50 -11.37 40.03
N GLY A 288 -1.61 -10.63 40.14
CA GLY A 288 -1.68 -9.23 40.60
C GLY A 288 -1.68 -8.18 39.49
N GLU A 289 -1.56 -8.58 38.22
CA GLU A 289 -1.60 -7.68 37.06
C GLU A 289 -3.04 -7.31 36.68
N LYS A 290 -3.21 -6.21 35.95
CA LYS A 290 -4.53 -5.72 35.52
C LYS A 290 -4.48 -5.18 34.10
N GLU A 291 -5.51 -5.43 33.30
CA GLU A 291 -5.64 -4.87 31.95
C GLU A 291 -6.97 -4.12 31.82
N GLU A 292 -6.91 -2.82 31.51
CA GLU A 292 -8.06 -1.97 31.22
C GLU A 292 -8.28 -1.88 29.71
N ILE A 293 -9.42 -2.32 29.21
CA ILE A 293 -9.80 -2.23 27.79
C ILE A 293 -10.85 -1.15 27.62
N TYR A 294 -10.54 -0.12 26.86
CA TYR A 294 -11.46 0.99 26.58
C TYR A 294 -12.32 0.66 25.37
N ASN A 295 -13.63 0.81 25.54
CA ASN A 295 -14.65 0.56 24.53
C ASN A 295 -14.74 1.77 23.57
N THR A 296 -13.87 1.81 22.56
CA THR A 296 -13.89 2.86 21.52
C THR A 296 -14.73 2.41 20.32
N ASN A 297 -15.58 3.29 19.77
CA ASN A 297 -16.39 3.03 18.55
C ASN A 297 -15.54 2.98 17.25
N SER A 298 -14.28 2.55 17.33
CA SER A 298 -13.29 2.52 16.24
C SER A 298 -12.82 1.11 15.95
N GLU A 299 -12.21 0.88 14.77
CA GLU A 299 -11.56 -0.40 14.40
C GLU A 299 -10.36 -0.75 15.30
N GLU A 300 -9.90 0.20 16.11
CA GLU A 300 -8.83 0.07 17.09
C GLU A 300 -9.39 0.12 18.52
N ASN A 301 -8.98 -0.84 19.37
CA ASN A 301 -9.28 -0.85 20.80
C ASN A 301 -8.04 -0.43 21.60
N LYS A 302 -8.18 0.56 22.49
CA LYS A 302 -7.09 0.98 23.38
C LYS A 302 -7.07 0.14 24.66
N SER A 303 -5.88 -0.26 25.09
CA SER A 303 -5.64 -1.03 26.31
C SER A 303 -4.61 -0.33 27.21
N ILE A 304 -4.80 -0.40 28.52
CA ILE A 304 -3.80 -0.02 29.53
C ILE A 304 -3.50 -1.25 30.38
N TYR A 305 -2.26 -1.72 30.32
CA TYR A 305 -1.78 -2.88 31.05
C TYR A 305 -0.95 -2.45 32.26
N HIS A 306 -1.32 -2.92 33.44
CA HIS A 306 -0.62 -2.68 34.70
C HIS A 306 0.13 -3.94 35.11
N PHE A 307 1.45 -3.85 35.14
CA PHE A 307 2.33 -4.94 35.52
C PHE A 307 2.51 -5.03 37.03
N LYS A 308 2.90 -6.21 37.52
CA LYS A 308 3.09 -6.47 38.96
C LYS A 308 4.20 -5.60 39.57
N ASN A 309 5.19 -5.23 38.79
CA ASN A 309 6.32 -4.40 39.21
C ASN A 309 5.98 -2.89 39.29
N GLY A 310 4.75 -2.50 38.96
CA GLY A 310 4.30 -1.10 38.95
C GLY A 310 4.50 -0.38 37.63
N ASP A 311 5.01 -1.05 36.59
CA ASP A 311 5.07 -0.49 35.24
C ASP A 311 3.66 -0.47 34.60
N ILE A 312 3.42 0.51 33.72
CA ILE A 312 2.14 0.71 33.05
C ILE A 312 2.39 0.81 31.56
N GLU A 313 1.65 0.09 30.73
CA GLU A 313 1.78 0.14 29.28
C GLU A 313 0.47 0.49 28.58
N GLU A 314 0.49 1.54 27.79
CA GLU A 314 -0.60 1.91 26.89
C GLU A 314 -0.40 1.19 25.55
N ARG A 315 -1.37 0.39 25.10
CA ARG A 315 -1.28 -0.47 23.91
C ARG A 315 -2.49 -0.31 22.99
N ILE A 316 -2.34 -0.68 21.72
CA ILE A 316 -3.41 -0.68 20.72
C ILE A 316 -3.64 -2.10 20.18
N TYR A 317 -4.90 -2.49 20.09
CA TYR A 317 -5.37 -3.69 19.41
C TYR A 317 -6.04 -3.33 18.08
N GLN A 318 -5.55 -3.90 16.98
CA GLN A 318 -6.20 -3.87 15.67
C GLN A 318 -6.64 -5.29 15.30
N ASN A 319 -7.90 -5.48 14.92
CA ASN A 319 -8.47 -6.81 14.59
C ASN A 319 -8.25 -7.89 15.67
N GLY A 320 -8.12 -7.49 16.94
CA GLY A 320 -7.93 -8.42 18.06
C GLY A 320 -6.47 -8.80 18.37
N ILE A 321 -5.50 -8.22 17.67
CA ILE A 321 -4.05 -8.47 17.85
C ILE A 321 -3.37 -7.15 18.22
N LEU A 322 -2.34 -7.19 19.08
CA LEU A 322 -1.53 -5.99 19.37
C LEU A 322 -0.83 -5.54 18.10
N ASN A 323 -1.12 -4.32 17.65
CA ASN A 323 -0.57 -3.78 16.41
C ASN A 323 -0.52 -2.25 16.51
N GLY A 324 0.61 -1.66 16.13
CA GLY A 324 0.85 -0.21 16.23
C GLY A 324 1.56 0.20 17.53
N LYS A 325 1.47 1.50 17.82
CA LYS A 325 2.24 2.14 18.89
C LYS A 325 1.86 1.65 20.28
N SER A 326 2.87 1.52 21.12
CA SER A 326 2.78 1.22 22.55
C SER A 326 3.70 2.14 23.36
N ILE A 327 3.24 2.56 24.54
CA ILE A 327 3.99 3.41 25.46
C ILE A 327 4.11 2.70 26.80
N LEU A 328 5.31 2.22 27.12
CA LEU A 328 5.64 1.63 28.42
C LEU A 328 6.19 2.71 29.36
N LYS A 329 5.51 2.92 30.48
CA LYS A 329 5.91 3.81 31.57
C LYS A 329 6.47 2.96 32.70
N PHE A 330 7.74 3.14 33.02
CA PHE A 330 8.41 2.45 34.10
C PHE A 330 8.09 3.10 35.44
N SER A 331 8.01 2.29 36.50
CA SER A 331 7.85 2.73 37.89
C SER A 331 8.92 3.73 38.37
N ASN A 332 10.10 3.73 37.75
CA ASN A 332 11.20 4.66 38.03
C ASN A 332 11.07 6.03 37.32
N GLY A 333 9.95 6.29 36.62
CA GLY A 333 9.70 7.53 35.87
C GLY A 333 10.24 7.52 34.43
N GLY A 334 10.86 6.43 33.97
CA GLY A 334 11.25 6.25 32.58
C GLY A 334 10.06 6.00 31.66
N ILE A 335 10.22 6.31 30.37
CA ILE A 335 9.21 6.02 29.33
C ILE A 335 9.91 5.30 28.17
N GLU A 336 9.27 4.31 27.57
CA GLU A 336 9.70 3.66 26.34
C GLU A 336 8.55 3.65 25.33
N GLU A 337 8.74 4.36 24.22
CA GLU A 337 7.86 4.29 23.05
C GLU A 337 8.33 3.14 22.14
N ARG A 338 7.43 2.23 21.76
CA ARG A 338 7.73 1.02 20.98
C ARG A 338 6.56 0.63 20.09
N ASP A 339 6.78 -0.25 19.12
CA ASP A 339 5.75 -0.69 18.18
C ASP A 339 5.52 -2.21 18.24
N TYR A 340 4.25 -2.61 18.16
CA TYR A 340 3.84 -4.00 17.94
C TYR A 340 3.53 -4.23 16.47
N LYS A 341 3.97 -5.38 15.94
CA LYS A 341 3.57 -5.92 14.64
C LYS A 341 3.09 -7.35 14.83
N ASN A 342 1.83 -7.62 14.49
CA ASN A 342 1.22 -8.95 14.61
C ASN A 342 1.39 -9.60 16.01
N GLY A 343 1.25 -8.82 17.08
CA GLY A 343 1.30 -9.34 18.45
C GLY A 343 2.70 -9.37 19.07
N ILE A 344 3.74 -9.01 18.31
CA ILE A 344 5.14 -9.08 18.75
C ILE A 344 5.77 -7.69 18.64
N LEU A 345 6.60 -7.30 19.61
CA LEU A 345 7.37 -6.06 19.52
C LEU A 345 8.38 -6.18 18.36
N ASP A 346 8.30 -5.25 17.41
CA ASP A 346 9.12 -5.27 16.19
C ASP A 346 9.32 -3.84 15.68
N GLY A 347 10.58 -3.46 15.45
CA GLY A 347 10.95 -2.12 15.00
C GLY A 347 11.71 -1.30 16.03
N LYS A 348 11.81 0.01 15.78
CA LYS A 348 12.53 0.95 16.65
C LYS A 348 11.74 1.20 17.94
N ALA A 349 12.47 1.34 19.04
CA ALA A 349 11.93 1.81 20.31
C ALA A 349 12.82 2.91 20.88
N VAL A 350 12.21 3.88 21.53
CA VAL A 350 12.88 5.05 22.11
C VAL A 350 12.61 5.06 23.60
N SER A 351 13.66 4.87 24.42
CA SER A 351 13.56 4.94 25.87
C SER A 351 14.12 6.26 26.38
N LYS A 352 13.34 6.97 27.20
CA LYS A 352 13.70 8.20 27.90
C LYS A 352 13.76 7.93 29.39
N ILE A 353 14.94 8.02 29.99
CA ILE A 353 15.16 7.87 31.44
C ILE A 353 16.03 9.04 31.91
N ASN A 354 15.57 9.82 32.90
CA ASN A 354 16.33 10.96 33.46
C ASN A 354 16.86 11.96 32.40
N ASN A 355 16.03 12.35 31.43
CA ASN A 355 16.40 13.20 30.28
C ASN A 355 17.50 12.64 29.35
N LYS A 356 17.82 11.34 29.47
CA LYS A 356 18.67 10.64 28.50
C LYS A 356 17.79 9.77 27.60
N GLU A 357 17.92 9.98 26.30
CA GLU A 357 17.22 9.21 25.27
C GLU A 357 18.15 8.13 24.72
N LYS A 358 17.65 6.90 24.63
CA LYS A 358 18.35 5.74 24.06
C LYS A 358 17.44 5.05 23.04
N GLU A 359 18.00 4.73 21.88
CA GLU A 359 17.32 3.95 20.84
C GLU A 359 17.61 2.46 20.97
N TYR A 360 16.55 1.66 20.87
CA TYR A 360 16.58 0.21 20.83
C TYR A 360 15.93 -0.28 19.53
N ILE A 361 16.26 -1.50 19.10
CA ILE A 361 15.49 -2.25 18.10
C ILE A 361 14.95 -3.49 18.77
N TYR A 362 13.64 -3.68 18.66
CA TYR A 362 13.01 -4.96 18.88
C TYR A 362 13.01 -5.75 17.58
N ASN A 363 13.56 -6.96 17.60
CA ASN A 363 13.43 -7.93 16.51
C ASN A 363 12.70 -9.14 17.07
N ASN A 364 11.47 -9.37 16.61
CA ASN A 364 10.65 -10.51 17.05
C ASN A 364 10.60 -10.66 18.59
N GLY A 365 10.37 -9.55 19.30
CA GLY A 365 10.27 -9.50 20.77
C GLY A 365 11.61 -9.37 21.51
N ILE A 366 12.75 -9.51 20.82
CA ILE A 366 14.07 -9.40 21.44
C ILE A 366 14.55 -7.95 21.38
N LYS A 367 14.67 -7.31 22.56
CA LYS A 367 15.22 -5.96 22.71
C LYS A 367 16.73 -5.97 22.51
N LYS A 368 17.23 -5.17 21.56
CA LYS A 368 18.66 -4.92 21.35
C LYS A 368 18.91 -3.42 21.39
N GLU A 369 19.84 -2.98 22.23
CA GLU A 369 20.34 -1.59 22.19
C GLU A 369 21.04 -1.38 20.85
N ILE A 370 20.66 -0.34 20.09
CA ILE A 370 21.46 0.04 18.94
C ILE A 370 22.66 0.79 19.50
N SER A 371 23.80 0.11 19.64
CA SER A 371 25.03 0.83 19.97
C SER A 371 25.27 1.90 18.90
N LYS A 372 25.73 3.09 19.29
CA LYS A 372 26.18 4.11 18.31
C LYS A 372 27.16 3.54 17.30
N LEU A 373 27.94 2.54 17.73
CA LEU A 373 28.81 1.75 16.88
C LEU A 373 28.04 1.14 15.70
N LYS A 374 26.93 0.42 15.95
CA LYS A 374 26.11 -0.15 14.89
C LYS A 374 25.52 0.92 13.96
N TYR A 375 25.11 2.08 14.48
CA TYR A 375 24.60 3.16 13.64
C TYR A 375 25.64 3.63 12.61
N TYR A 376 26.86 3.94 13.05
CA TYR A 376 27.91 4.42 12.15
C TYR A 376 28.35 3.33 11.16
N LEU A 377 28.52 2.09 11.61
CA LEU A 377 28.92 1.00 10.71
C LEU A 377 27.85 0.64 9.67
N SER A 378 26.56 0.80 9.99
CA SER A 378 25.45 0.41 9.11
C SER A 378 24.81 1.58 8.34
N ILE A 379 25.38 2.79 8.34
CA ILE A 379 24.70 3.97 7.79
C ILE A 379 24.34 3.82 6.30
N ASP A 380 25.28 3.36 5.47
CA ASP A 380 25.05 3.16 4.04
C ASP A 380 24.32 1.84 3.75
N LYS A 381 24.38 0.86 4.67
CA LYS A 381 23.51 -0.31 4.63
C LYS A 381 22.04 0.06 4.76
N GLU A 382 21.70 0.93 5.71
CA GLU A 382 20.31 1.40 5.86
C GLU A 382 19.89 2.30 4.69
N ARG A 383 20.79 3.17 4.20
CA ARG A 383 20.48 4.13 3.12
C ARG A 383 20.37 3.50 1.74
N ILE A 384 21.28 2.59 1.40
CA ILE A 384 21.45 2.07 0.03
C ILE A 384 21.75 0.55 -0.01
N ASN A 385 21.56 -0.18 1.09
CA ASN A 385 21.70 -1.65 1.18
C ASN A 385 23.12 -2.18 0.86
N THR A 386 24.17 -1.43 1.19
CA THR A 386 25.55 -1.94 1.13
C THR A 386 25.92 -2.81 2.33
N ASP A 387 27.11 -3.39 2.33
CA ASP A 387 27.66 -4.05 3.53
C ASP A 387 27.90 -3.05 4.67
N ASP A 388 27.95 -3.57 5.90
CA ASP A 388 28.40 -2.79 7.05
C ASP A 388 29.89 -2.43 6.88
N TYR A 389 30.25 -1.21 7.27
CA TYR A 389 31.65 -0.83 7.36
C TYR A 389 32.38 -1.63 8.45
N GLN A 390 33.67 -1.89 8.24
CA GLN A 390 34.51 -2.48 9.28
C GLN A 390 34.80 -1.45 10.37
N GLU A 391 34.98 -1.91 11.62
CA GLU A 391 35.27 -1.04 12.78
C GLU A 391 36.49 -0.13 12.57
N ASP A 392 37.45 -0.57 11.76
CA ASP A 392 38.66 0.19 11.42
C ASP A 392 38.36 1.55 10.79
N ILE A 393 37.19 1.73 10.16
CA ILE A 393 36.74 3.04 9.66
C ILE A 393 36.63 4.08 10.78
N LEU A 394 36.31 3.65 12.01
CA LEU A 394 36.24 4.53 13.18
C LEU A 394 37.57 4.57 13.94
N LEU A 395 38.37 3.50 13.87
CA LEU A 395 39.56 3.30 14.71
C LEU A 395 40.88 3.76 14.07
N ASP A 396 40.99 3.77 12.75
CA ASP A 396 42.21 4.20 12.05
C ASP A 396 42.20 5.72 11.83
N PRO A 397 43.22 6.45 12.32
CA PRO A 397 43.31 7.90 12.15
C PRO A 397 43.46 8.36 10.68
N ASN A 398 43.90 7.50 9.77
CA ASN A 398 44.06 7.80 8.35
C ASN A 398 42.80 7.51 7.53
N VAL A 399 41.89 6.69 8.06
CA VAL A 399 40.63 6.33 7.38
C VAL A 399 39.51 7.24 7.89
N GLY A 400 39.14 7.12 9.16
CA GLY A 400 38.07 7.88 9.81
C GLY A 400 36.68 7.79 9.14
N HIS A 401 35.64 8.25 9.84
CA HIS A 401 34.26 8.20 9.34
C HIS A 401 33.75 9.61 8.99
N TRP A 402 33.12 9.78 7.81
CA TRP A 402 32.63 11.08 7.33
C TRP A 402 31.54 11.67 8.25
N ASP A 403 30.54 10.85 8.56
CA ASP A 403 29.35 11.30 9.29
C ASP A 403 29.54 11.36 10.83
N LEU A 404 30.74 11.04 11.35
CA LEU A 404 30.99 10.99 12.80
C LEU A 404 30.83 12.37 13.47
N LYS A 405 29.98 12.43 14.49
CA LYS A 405 29.73 13.65 15.27
C LYS A 405 30.63 13.71 16.51
N GLU A 406 31.14 14.90 16.84
CA GLU A 406 32.02 15.10 18.01
C GLU A 406 31.39 14.62 19.32
N GLN A 407 30.09 14.86 19.50
CA GLN A 407 29.34 14.45 20.69
C GLN A 407 29.27 12.93 20.90
N ASP A 408 29.47 12.14 19.84
CA ASP A 408 29.39 10.68 19.88
C ASP A 408 30.73 10.00 20.13
N LYS A 409 31.84 10.73 19.95
CA LYS A 409 33.19 10.19 20.10
C LYS A 409 33.47 9.62 21.49
N LYS A 410 32.95 10.26 22.54
CA LYS A 410 33.17 9.82 23.92
C LYS A 410 32.58 8.44 24.16
N GLU A 411 31.32 8.24 23.78
CA GLU A 411 30.62 6.98 23.96
C GLU A 411 31.21 5.88 23.08
N LEU A 412 31.53 6.18 21.82
CA LEU A 412 32.19 5.22 20.93
C LEU A 412 33.57 4.80 21.44
N LYS A 413 34.33 5.73 22.03
CA LYS A 413 35.61 5.45 22.67
C LYS A 413 35.45 4.54 23.89
N GLU A 414 34.41 4.75 24.69
CA GLU A 414 34.07 3.87 25.82
C GLU A 414 33.67 2.47 25.34
N ILE A 415 32.92 2.35 24.25
CA ILE A 415 32.49 1.07 23.66
C ILE A 415 33.66 0.30 23.05
N LEU A 416 34.50 0.97 22.25
CA LEU A 416 35.58 0.33 21.48
C LEU A 416 36.90 0.23 22.26
N GLY A 417 37.00 0.89 23.41
CA GLY A 417 38.24 0.97 24.20
C GLY A 417 39.38 1.73 23.54
N LYS A 418 39.13 2.40 22.41
CA LYS A 418 40.10 3.13 21.57
C LYS A 418 39.55 4.47 21.13
N ASN A 419 40.41 5.42 20.81
CA ASN A 419 39.96 6.68 20.20
C ASN A 419 39.25 6.41 18.87
N VAL A 420 38.24 7.20 18.56
CA VAL A 420 37.57 7.20 17.26
C VAL A 420 37.85 8.47 16.48
N TYR A 421 37.92 8.36 15.15
CA TYR A 421 38.40 9.43 14.27
C TYR A 421 37.33 9.84 13.25
N LYS A 422 37.09 11.16 13.16
CA LYS A 422 36.25 11.75 12.11
C LYS A 422 37.14 12.02 10.91
N ARG A 423 36.63 11.73 9.71
CA ARG A 423 37.31 12.01 8.45
C ARG A 423 36.70 13.21 7.74
N ASN A 424 37.54 14.13 7.28
CA ASN A 424 37.08 15.22 6.41
C ASN A 424 36.89 14.65 4.99
N PRO A 425 35.67 14.63 4.43
CA PRO A 425 35.41 14.05 3.12
C PRO A 425 36.19 14.73 1.99
N LYS A 426 36.65 15.97 2.17
CA LYS A 426 37.47 16.69 1.18
C LYS A 426 38.79 15.99 0.87
N GLU A 427 39.29 15.20 1.81
CA GLU A 427 40.55 14.49 1.67
C GLU A 427 40.37 13.14 0.95
N ASP A 428 39.13 12.68 0.72
CA ASP A 428 38.81 11.44 -0.01
C ASP A 428 38.33 11.70 -1.44
N ILE A 429 38.53 12.92 -1.94
CA ILE A 429 38.29 13.28 -3.34
C ILE A 429 39.37 12.63 -4.19
N ASN A 430 38.98 11.78 -5.15
CA ASN A 430 39.87 11.25 -6.17
C ASN A 430 40.26 12.39 -7.13
N GLN A 431 41.43 13.00 -6.92
CA GLN A 431 41.88 14.16 -7.69
C GLN A 431 42.15 13.77 -9.16
N GLY A 432 41.31 14.26 -10.08
CA GLY A 432 41.39 13.86 -11.48
C GLY A 432 40.67 12.53 -11.78
N GLY A 433 39.94 11.98 -10.81
CA GLY A 433 39.08 10.83 -11.00
C GLY A 433 37.89 11.15 -11.90
N ILE A 434 37.64 10.30 -12.90
CA ILE A 434 36.58 10.47 -13.90
C ILE A 434 35.69 9.24 -13.88
N VAL A 435 34.38 9.46 -13.93
CA VAL A 435 33.37 8.40 -14.00
C VAL A 435 32.60 8.51 -15.31
N ALA A 436 32.41 7.38 -15.99
CA ALA A 436 31.52 7.29 -17.13
C ALA A 436 30.36 6.35 -16.80
N ILE A 437 29.15 6.82 -17.10
CA ILE A 437 27.89 6.14 -16.81
C ILE A 437 27.18 5.88 -18.13
N ASP A 438 27.04 4.61 -18.48
CA ASP A 438 26.12 4.18 -19.53
C ASP A 438 24.75 3.93 -18.87
N PHE A 439 23.87 4.94 -18.95
CA PHE A 439 22.48 4.83 -18.51
C PHE A 439 21.68 4.09 -19.58
N GLY A 440 21.79 2.77 -19.63
CA GLY A 440 21.15 1.94 -20.65
C GLY A 440 19.66 1.66 -20.37
N THR A 441 18.91 1.27 -21.42
CA THR A 441 17.47 0.97 -21.33
C THR A 441 17.15 -0.17 -20.37
N LYS A 442 17.98 -1.21 -20.37
CA LYS A 442 17.80 -2.41 -19.53
C LYS A 442 18.72 -2.40 -18.31
N SER A 443 19.96 -1.98 -18.50
CA SER A 443 20.96 -1.99 -17.45
C SER A 443 21.83 -0.75 -17.51
N THR A 444 22.22 -0.24 -16.36
CA THR A 444 23.19 0.82 -16.16
C THR A 444 24.56 0.22 -15.84
N VAL A 445 25.59 0.74 -16.51
CA VAL A 445 27.00 0.35 -16.31
C VAL A 445 27.79 1.58 -15.89
N VAL A 446 28.70 1.42 -14.92
CA VAL A 446 29.57 2.48 -14.45
C VAL A 446 31.01 2.02 -14.56
N VAL A 447 31.86 2.85 -15.15
CA VAL A 447 33.32 2.67 -15.16
C VAL A 447 34.00 3.94 -14.64
N TYR A 448 35.19 3.78 -14.09
CA TYR A 448 35.95 4.90 -13.56
C TYR A 448 37.43 4.79 -13.91
N GLN A 449 38.08 5.95 -13.91
CA GLN A 449 39.52 6.12 -14.03
C GLN A 449 39.98 6.98 -12.85
N LYS A 450 41.01 6.53 -12.12
CA LYS A 450 41.71 7.31 -11.08
C LYS A 450 42.99 7.93 -11.66
N ASP A 451 44.06 7.96 -10.88
CA ASP A 451 45.34 8.59 -11.22
C ASP A 451 46.23 7.71 -12.14
N SER A 452 45.65 6.75 -12.84
CA SER A 452 46.36 5.82 -13.73
C SER A 452 45.65 5.69 -15.07
N GLU A 453 46.32 5.11 -16.08
CA GLU A 453 45.69 4.78 -17.35
C GLU A 453 44.65 3.64 -17.27
N ASN A 454 44.54 2.96 -16.13
CA ASN A 454 43.65 1.84 -15.97
C ASN A 454 42.20 2.32 -15.77
N ILE A 455 41.31 1.78 -16.58
CA ILE A 455 39.86 1.98 -16.50
C ILE A 455 39.26 0.70 -15.91
N LEU A 456 38.44 0.86 -14.88
CA LEU A 456 37.84 -0.26 -14.15
C LEU A 456 36.31 -0.12 -14.10
N PRO A 457 35.55 -1.21 -14.28
CA PRO A 457 34.11 -1.21 -14.01
C PRO A 457 33.85 -1.15 -12.50
N MET A 458 32.75 -0.51 -12.11
CA MET A 458 32.32 -0.35 -10.72
C MET A 458 31.07 -1.18 -10.44
N ARG A 459 31.06 -1.88 -9.30
CA ARG A 459 29.87 -2.58 -8.80
C ARG A 459 28.94 -1.59 -8.10
N ILE A 460 27.72 -1.43 -8.62
CA ILE A 460 26.71 -0.47 -8.13
C ILE A 460 25.38 -1.16 -7.76
N SER A 461 25.43 -2.40 -7.28
CA SER A 461 24.27 -3.30 -7.27
C SER A 461 23.43 -3.37 -6.00
N GLY A 462 23.74 -2.60 -4.96
CA GLY A 462 23.00 -2.65 -3.67
C GLY A 462 22.96 -4.04 -3.02
N ASP A 463 23.78 -4.99 -3.51
CA ASP A 463 24.01 -6.31 -2.95
C ASP A 463 25.31 -6.29 -2.13
N LYS A 464 25.46 -7.26 -1.23
CA LYS A 464 26.71 -7.47 -0.49
C LYS A 464 27.92 -7.51 -1.45
N LEU A 465 28.88 -6.61 -1.21
CA LEU A 465 30.14 -6.52 -1.94
C LEU A 465 31.14 -7.57 -1.48
N ASN A 466 31.04 -8.03 -0.23
CA ASN A 466 31.89 -9.06 0.37
C ASN A 466 31.54 -10.49 -0.09
N ARG A 467 31.63 -10.71 -1.40
CA ARG A 467 31.53 -12.02 -2.07
C ARG A 467 32.33 -11.99 -3.37
N GLU A 468 32.54 -13.16 -3.97
CA GLU A 468 33.17 -13.25 -5.29
C GLU A 468 32.41 -12.42 -6.34
N VAL A 469 33.20 -11.77 -7.19
CA VAL A 469 32.71 -10.90 -8.27
C VAL A 469 32.08 -11.74 -9.36
N ARG A 470 30.86 -11.37 -9.78
CA ARG A 470 30.18 -11.95 -10.94
C ARG A 470 30.14 -10.91 -12.05
N ASN A 471 30.16 -11.35 -13.31
CA ASN A 471 30.02 -10.43 -14.46
C ASN A 471 28.73 -9.61 -14.39
N THR A 472 27.66 -10.18 -13.85
CA THR A 472 26.36 -9.50 -13.67
C THR A 472 26.40 -8.36 -12.65
N ASP A 473 27.42 -8.28 -11.78
CA ASP A 473 27.50 -7.21 -10.77
C ASP A 473 27.86 -5.84 -11.36
N TYR A 474 28.39 -5.83 -12.59
CA TYR A 474 28.72 -4.63 -13.35
C TYR A 474 27.56 -4.16 -14.24
N GLU A 475 26.42 -4.86 -14.22
CA GLU A 475 25.27 -4.61 -15.08
C GLU A 475 24.00 -4.51 -14.25
N ASN A 476 23.59 -3.28 -13.95
CA ASN A 476 22.58 -3.04 -12.93
C ASN A 476 21.25 -2.73 -13.58
N PRO A 477 20.17 -3.49 -13.36
CA PRO A 477 18.89 -3.21 -13.99
C PRO A 477 18.45 -1.75 -13.81
N THR A 478 17.92 -1.14 -14.86
CA THR A 478 17.45 0.25 -14.85
C THR A 478 16.01 0.32 -14.33
N VAL A 479 15.81 -0.19 -13.11
CA VAL A 479 14.49 -0.37 -12.48
C VAL A 479 14.46 0.30 -11.12
N ILE A 480 13.32 0.89 -10.78
CA ILE A 480 13.04 1.51 -9.48
C ILE A 480 11.69 1.03 -8.92
N GLU A 481 11.61 0.84 -7.62
CA GLU A 481 10.39 0.49 -6.89
C GLU A 481 10.13 1.50 -5.76
N PHE A 482 8.91 2.00 -5.68
CA PHE A 482 8.46 2.96 -4.68
C PHE A 482 7.61 2.28 -3.61
N ARG A 483 8.09 2.25 -2.36
CA ARG A 483 7.39 1.56 -1.25
C ARG A 483 6.72 2.53 -0.29
N ASP A 484 7.34 3.67 -0.03
CA ASP A 484 6.79 4.74 0.81
C ASP A 484 7.35 6.10 0.34
N ILE A 485 6.65 6.73 -0.62
CA ILE A 485 7.13 7.94 -1.28
C ILE A 485 7.18 9.12 -0.30
N ASP A 486 6.17 9.26 0.56
CA ASP A 486 6.10 10.39 1.50
C ASP A 486 7.25 10.35 2.51
N LYS A 487 7.52 9.18 3.08
CA LYS A 487 8.64 9.01 4.00
C LYS A 487 9.98 9.20 3.31
N PHE A 488 10.16 8.62 2.11
CA PHE A 488 11.39 8.82 1.34
C PHE A 488 11.63 10.29 1.04
N LEU A 489 10.63 11.01 0.51
CA LEU A 489 10.78 12.43 0.17
C LEU A 489 11.03 13.30 1.39
N LYS A 490 10.43 12.97 2.54
CA LYS A 490 10.72 13.65 3.81
C LYS A 490 12.19 13.50 4.19
N ASP A 491 12.72 12.28 4.17
CA ASP A 491 14.10 11.99 4.56
C ASP A 491 15.10 12.53 3.51
N TYR A 492 14.78 12.38 2.22
CA TYR A 492 15.55 12.91 1.09
C TYR A 492 15.69 14.43 1.13
N ASN A 493 14.62 15.15 1.48
CA ASN A 493 14.64 16.61 1.55
C ASN A 493 15.18 17.15 2.88
N ALA A 494 15.41 16.31 3.89
CA ALA A 494 15.90 16.75 5.20
C ALA A 494 17.34 17.27 5.18
N LYS A 495 18.17 16.82 4.22
CA LYS A 495 19.57 17.28 4.06
C LYS A 495 19.87 17.60 2.59
N VAL A 496 20.78 18.54 2.38
CA VAL A 496 21.29 18.87 1.04
C VAL A 496 22.21 17.77 0.48
N GLY A 497 22.92 17.06 1.37
CA GLY A 497 23.84 15.98 1.01
C GLY A 497 23.76 14.81 1.96
N ARG A 498 23.98 13.61 1.42
CA ARG A 498 23.89 12.32 2.13
C ARG A 498 22.68 12.26 3.09
N PRO A 499 21.45 12.44 2.58
CA PRO A 499 20.25 12.38 3.42
C PRO A 499 20.09 10.99 4.06
N ASP A 500 19.47 10.94 5.24
CA ASP A 500 19.25 9.70 6.00
C ASP A 500 18.06 8.90 5.43
N THR A 501 17.98 8.77 4.11
CA THR A 501 16.98 7.96 3.41
C THR A 501 17.08 6.51 3.84
N LYS A 502 16.03 5.73 3.62
CA LYS A 502 16.07 4.28 3.83
C LYS A 502 15.84 3.56 2.52
N TRP A 503 16.71 2.60 2.22
CA TRP A 503 16.57 1.73 1.05
C TRP A 503 15.23 0.98 1.05
N GLN A 504 14.66 0.71 2.24
CA GLN A 504 13.35 0.05 2.35
C GLN A 504 12.18 0.91 1.85
N ASP A 505 12.36 2.23 1.69
CA ASP A 505 11.31 3.15 1.23
C ASP A 505 11.30 3.28 -0.31
N ILE A 506 12.48 3.19 -0.96
CA ILE A 506 12.64 3.07 -2.41
C ILE A 506 13.78 2.11 -2.71
N THR A 507 13.55 1.08 -3.53
CA THR A 507 14.61 0.16 -3.98
C THR A 507 14.92 0.33 -5.46
N VAL A 508 16.13 -0.03 -5.88
CA VAL A 508 16.59 0.08 -7.28
C VAL A 508 17.25 -1.22 -7.75
N SER A 509 17.42 -1.34 -9.06
CA SER A 509 18.22 -2.39 -9.71
C SER A 509 17.74 -3.81 -9.44
N HIS A 510 18.62 -4.73 -9.01
CA HIS A 510 18.30 -6.15 -8.95
C HIS A 510 17.14 -6.47 -8.03
N THR A 511 17.01 -5.78 -6.88
CA THR A 511 15.89 -5.99 -5.97
C THR A 511 14.57 -5.55 -6.59
N ALA A 512 14.52 -4.34 -7.17
CA ALA A 512 13.32 -3.84 -7.84
C ALA A 512 12.93 -4.73 -9.04
N PHE A 513 13.93 -5.23 -9.78
CA PHE A 513 13.73 -6.14 -10.90
C PHE A 513 13.22 -7.53 -10.46
N GLY A 514 13.69 -8.08 -9.34
CA GLY A 514 13.15 -9.34 -8.79
C GLY A 514 11.67 -9.21 -8.41
N ASN A 515 11.31 -8.09 -7.79
CA ASN A 515 9.96 -7.81 -7.35
C ASN A 515 8.95 -7.69 -8.51
N LEU A 516 9.37 -7.34 -9.72
CA LEU A 516 8.50 -7.19 -10.91
C LEU A 516 7.64 -8.42 -11.22
N THR A 517 8.10 -9.61 -10.84
CA THR A 517 7.38 -10.87 -11.08
C THR A 517 6.93 -11.61 -9.83
N GLU A 518 7.44 -11.23 -8.65
CA GLU A 518 7.22 -11.93 -7.39
C GLU A 518 6.16 -11.25 -6.50
N VAL A 519 5.89 -9.95 -6.71
CA VAL A 519 4.89 -9.22 -5.93
C VAL A 519 3.46 -9.52 -6.39
N SER A 520 2.49 -9.35 -5.49
CA SER A 520 1.06 -9.39 -5.81
C SER A 520 0.70 -8.35 -6.88
N SER A 521 -0.41 -8.58 -7.59
CA SER A 521 -0.96 -7.62 -8.57
C SER A 521 -1.17 -6.23 -7.99
N GLU A 522 -1.46 -6.14 -6.70
CA GLU A 522 -1.61 -4.90 -5.94
C GLU A 522 -0.38 -3.98 -6.01
N TYR A 523 0.85 -4.52 -6.04
CA TYR A 523 2.07 -3.71 -5.97
C TYR A 523 2.78 -3.52 -7.32
N PHE A 524 2.19 -3.98 -8.43
CA PHE A 524 2.82 -3.83 -9.74
C PHE A 524 3.07 -2.38 -10.12
N ASP A 525 2.10 -1.51 -9.84
CA ASP A 525 2.13 -0.09 -10.18
C ASP A 525 3.08 0.71 -9.28
N SER A 526 3.77 0.05 -8.35
CA SER A 526 4.84 0.63 -7.54
C SER A 526 6.22 0.57 -8.22
N ILE A 527 6.35 -0.16 -9.33
CA ILE A 527 7.62 -0.44 -10.00
C ILE A 527 7.63 0.19 -11.40
N ILE A 528 8.73 0.87 -11.75
CA ILE A 528 8.99 1.38 -13.10
C ILE A 528 10.22 0.65 -13.66
N SER A 529 10.01 -0.23 -14.65
CA SER A 529 11.09 -0.95 -15.35
C SER A 529 11.67 -0.20 -16.55
N ASP A 530 10.91 0.74 -17.10
CA ASP A 530 11.16 1.32 -18.42
C ASP A 530 11.47 2.83 -18.28
N ILE A 531 12.18 3.25 -17.22
CA ILE A 531 12.41 4.67 -16.88
C ILE A 531 13.07 5.42 -18.06
N LYS A 532 14.11 4.83 -18.68
CA LYS A 532 14.78 5.44 -19.84
C LYS A 532 13.83 5.59 -21.03
N GLN A 533 13.00 4.59 -21.33
CA GLN A 533 12.02 4.68 -22.42
C GLN A 533 10.96 5.74 -22.14
N TRP A 534 10.52 5.87 -20.89
CA TRP A 534 9.61 6.94 -20.48
C TRP A 534 10.21 8.33 -20.73
N THR A 535 11.52 8.53 -20.52
CA THR A 535 12.16 9.83 -20.84
C THR A 535 12.10 10.21 -22.33
N ALA A 536 12.06 9.21 -23.22
CA ALA A 536 11.98 9.42 -24.66
C ALA A 536 10.54 9.58 -25.18
N SER A 537 9.54 9.28 -24.36
CA SER A 537 8.14 9.27 -24.80
C SER A 537 7.46 10.62 -24.56
N LYS A 538 6.94 11.24 -25.61
CA LYS A 538 6.25 12.53 -25.54
C LYS A 538 4.81 12.44 -25.01
N ASN A 539 4.19 11.27 -25.08
CA ASN A 539 2.77 11.08 -24.75
C ASN A 539 2.54 10.14 -23.56
N GLN A 540 3.57 9.40 -23.13
CA GLN A 540 3.43 8.40 -22.07
C GLN A 540 3.26 9.06 -20.72
N LYS A 541 2.16 8.72 -20.05
CA LYS A 541 1.88 9.02 -18.66
C LYS A 541 2.03 7.74 -17.85
N ILE A 542 2.55 7.87 -16.64
CA ILE A 542 2.65 6.75 -15.69
C ILE A 542 1.84 7.10 -14.46
N ILE A 543 0.87 6.25 -14.12
CA ILE A 543 0.20 6.31 -12.81
C ILE A 543 1.00 5.39 -11.90
N LEU A 544 1.69 5.99 -10.93
CA LEU A 544 2.50 5.30 -9.94
C LEU A 544 1.69 5.18 -8.65
N VAL A 545 1.59 3.98 -8.10
CA VAL A 545 0.96 3.74 -6.79
C VAL A 545 1.97 3.03 -5.89
N ASP A 546 2.44 3.69 -4.83
CA ASP A 546 3.40 3.07 -3.91
C ASP A 546 2.75 1.98 -3.04
N ARG A 547 3.56 1.21 -2.30
CA ARG A 547 3.05 0.14 -1.41
C ARG A 547 2.23 0.65 -0.21
N LYS A 548 2.16 1.97 0.02
CA LYS A 548 1.28 2.60 1.03
C LYS A 548 -0.02 3.13 0.43
N GLY A 549 -0.21 3.01 -0.88
CA GLY A 549 -1.39 3.46 -1.60
C GLY A 549 -1.33 4.93 -2.03
N LYS A 550 -0.16 5.59 -1.96
CA LYS A 550 -0.01 6.94 -2.51
C LYS A 550 0.04 6.89 -4.03
N GLU A 551 -0.89 7.58 -4.67
CA GLU A 551 -0.95 7.73 -6.12
C GLU A 551 -0.25 9.01 -6.58
N ILE A 552 0.60 8.89 -7.61
CA ILE A 552 1.26 10.01 -8.30
C ILE A 552 1.11 9.82 -9.80
N LEU A 553 0.59 10.86 -10.46
CA LEU A 553 0.61 10.94 -11.92
C LEU A 553 1.94 11.54 -12.39
N LEU A 554 2.75 10.73 -13.06
CA LEU A 554 3.92 11.18 -13.80
C LEU A 554 3.49 11.58 -15.22
N PRO A 555 3.48 12.88 -15.57
CA PRO A 555 3.24 13.35 -16.94
C PRO A 555 4.39 12.92 -17.88
N PRO A 556 4.30 13.21 -19.19
CA PRO A 556 5.45 13.07 -20.08
C PRO A 556 6.69 13.74 -19.49
N TYR A 557 7.87 13.14 -19.70
CA TYR A 557 9.07 13.51 -18.96
C TYR A 557 9.40 15.01 -19.05
N LEU A 558 9.30 15.60 -20.24
CA LEU A 558 9.53 17.04 -20.47
C LEU A 558 8.51 17.96 -19.76
N GLU A 559 7.39 17.45 -19.28
CA GLU A 559 6.34 18.20 -18.61
C GLU A 559 6.44 18.19 -17.07
N LEU A 560 7.36 17.44 -16.44
CA LEU A 560 7.45 17.45 -14.97
C LEU A 560 7.80 18.86 -14.48
N LYS A 561 7.04 19.34 -13.48
CA LYS A 561 7.17 20.68 -12.92
C LYS A 561 7.90 20.62 -11.59
N GLU A 562 9.15 21.07 -11.54
CA GLU A 562 10.00 21.03 -10.33
C GLU A 562 9.40 21.71 -9.08
N LYS A 563 8.46 22.65 -9.28
CA LYS A 563 7.81 23.41 -8.19
C LYS A 563 6.46 22.82 -7.75
N SER A 564 6.03 21.68 -8.30
CA SER A 564 4.78 21.05 -7.86
C SER A 564 4.95 20.44 -6.47
N LYS A 565 3.88 20.46 -5.68
CA LYS A 565 3.85 19.83 -4.35
C LYS A 565 4.14 18.32 -4.42
N ASP A 566 3.73 17.70 -5.52
CA ASP A 566 3.92 16.27 -5.80
C ASP A 566 5.05 16.04 -6.82
N TYR A 567 6.08 16.89 -6.86
CA TYR A 567 7.24 16.68 -7.74
C TYR A 567 7.95 15.37 -7.37
N LEU A 568 8.05 14.48 -8.35
CA LEU A 568 8.80 13.24 -8.28
C LEU A 568 9.49 13.03 -9.62
N ASP A 569 10.83 12.94 -9.61
CA ASP A 569 11.62 12.59 -10.78
C ASP A 569 12.32 11.25 -10.54
N PRO A 570 11.79 10.13 -11.11
CA PRO A 570 12.42 8.83 -10.99
C PRO A 570 13.87 8.77 -11.50
N VAL A 571 14.24 9.60 -12.49
CA VAL A 571 15.61 9.67 -13.02
C VAL A 571 16.55 10.29 -11.99
N GLU A 572 16.13 11.38 -11.34
CA GLU A 572 16.88 12.04 -10.25
C GLU A 572 17.10 11.10 -9.07
N ILE A 573 16.05 10.37 -8.65
CA ILE A 573 16.14 9.42 -7.54
C ILE A 573 17.03 8.23 -7.91
N TYR A 574 16.91 7.69 -9.12
CA TYR A 574 17.79 6.63 -9.59
C TYR A 574 19.25 7.09 -9.62
N ALA A 575 19.52 8.29 -10.14
CA ALA A 575 20.85 8.89 -10.15
C ALA A 575 21.40 9.16 -8.73
N TYR A 576 20.56 9.45 -7.74
CA TYR A 576 20.96 9.52 -6.34
C TYR A 576 21.48 8.19 -5.80
N TYR A 577 20.81 7.07 -6.11
CA TYR A 577 21.30 5.75 -5.74
C TYR A 577 22.62 5.42 -6.45
N ILE A 578 22.69 5.64 -7.77
CA ILE A 578 23.95 5.45 -8.54
C ILE A 578 25.08 6.30 -7.96
N GLY A 579 24.83 7.59 -7.72
CA GLY A 579 25.78 8.50 -7.10
C GLY A 579 26.21 8.04 -5.71
N SER A 580 25.30 7.49 -4.90
CA SER A 580 25.63 6.99 -3.55
C SER A 580 26.44 5.69 -3.58
N TYR A 581 26.24 4.82 -4.59
CA TYR A 581 27.12 3.67 -4.82
C TYR A 581 28.51 4.09 -5.32
N ILE A 582 28.60 5.17 -6.10
CA ILE A 582 29.89 5.73 -6.54
C ILE A 582 30.61 6.44 -5.40
N ASN A 583 29.91 7.31 -4.66
CA ASN A 583 30.47 8.21 -3.67
C ASN A 583 30.19 7.70 -2.24
N ASN A 584 31.11 6.90 -1.71
CA ASN A 584 31.04 6.34 -0.36
C ASN A 584 32.44 6.21 0.26
N MET A 585 32.51 5.85 1.53
CA MET A 585 33.78 5.82 2.28
C MET A 585 34.75 4.72 1.82
N ILE A 586 34.33 3.79 0.96
CA ILE A 586 35.20 2.79 0.34
C ILE A 586 35.78 3.31 -0.99
N ASN A 587 34.94 3.94 -1.82
CA ASN A 587 35.32 4.38 -3.16
C ASN A 587 35.94 5.78 -3.18
N GLY A 588 35.70 6.58 -2.14
CA GLY A 588 35.99 8.01 -2.10
C GLY A 588 34.93 8.80 -2.87
N ILE A 589 35.32 10.00 -3.32
CA ILE A 589 34.43 10.97 -3.97
C ILE A 589 34.94 11.29 -5.37
N TYR A 590 34.01 11.36 -6.33
CA TYR A 590 34.27 11.83 -7.68
C TYR A 590 33.51 13.13 -7.95
N LEU A 591 34.04 13.97 -8.84
CA LEU A 591 33.42 15.25 -9.19
C LEU A 591 33.20 15.39 -10.71
N GLU A 592 33.68 14.46 -11.53
CA GLU A 592 33.54 14.54 -12.98
C GLU A 592 32.88 13.29 -13.55
N TYR A 593 31.73 13.49 -14.19
CA TYR A 593 30.87 12.43 -14.71
C TYR A 593 30.55 12.67 -16.18
N TYR A 594 30.54 11.58 -16.96
CA TYR A 594 30.16 11.57 -18.38
C TYR A 594 29.02 10.60 -18.62
N LEU A 595 27.98 11.03 -19.34
CA LEU A 595 26.86 10.19 -19.78
C LEU A 595 26.86 10.06 -21.30
N SER A 596 26.53 8.88 -21.80
CA SER A 596 26.20 8.63 -23.21
C SER A 596 24.68 8.70 -23.43
N PHE A 597 24.30 9.05 -24.65
CA PHE A 597 22.90 9.06 -25.08
C PHE A 597 22.74 8.40 -26.45
N PRO A 598 21.56 7.86 -26.77
CA PRO A 598 21.25 7.40 -28.11
C PRO A 598 21.29 8.57 -29.10
N VAL A 599 21.69 8.28 -30.34
CA VAL A 599 21.73 9.25 -31.45
C VAL A 599 20.36 9.82 -31.82
N THR A 600 19.28 9.16 -31.40
CA THR A 600 17.88 9.53 -31.70
C THR A 600 17.24 10.43 -30.63
N TYR A 601 17.94 10.72 -29.54
CA TYR A 601 17.40 11.55 -28.45
C TYR A 601 17.51 13.04 -28.77
N GLU A 602 16.38 13.73 -28.71
CA GLU A 602 16.32 15.20 -28.87
C GLU A 602 17.16 15.89 -27.80
N LYS A 603 17.75 17.03 -28.16
CA LYS A 603 18.62 17.80 -27.27
C LYS A 603 17.95 18.15 -25.94
N ALA A 604 16.68 18.57 -25.96
CA ALA A 604 15.92 18.91 -24.76
C ALA A 604 15.78 17.73 -23.77
N ILE A 605 15.66 16.49 -24.28
CA ILE A 605 15.58 15.29 -23.46
C ILE A 605 16.95 15.00 -22.83
N ARG A 606 18.03 15.08 -23.63
CA ARG A 606 19.41 14.88 -23.15
C ARG A 606 19.78 15.86 -22.04
N GLU A 607 19.52 17.15 -22.24
CA GLU A 607 19.78 18.20 -21.25
C GLU A 607 18.99 17.99 -19.96
N ARG A 608 17.74 17.53 -20.07
CA ARG A 608 16.91 17.23 -18.91
C ARG A 608 17.44 16.04 -18.11
N ILE A 609 17.81 14.95 -18.77
CA ILE A 609 18.40 13.78 -18.10
C ILE A 609 19.72 14.18 -17.41
N LEU A 610 20.58 14.95 -18.07
CA LEU A 610 21.81 15.46 -17.48
C LEU A 610 21.54 16.24 -16.20
N LYS A 611 20.52 17.12 -16.20
CA LYS A 611 20.11 17.90 -15.02
C LYS A 611 19.57 17.01 -13.89
N SER A 612 18.76 15.99 -14.21
CA SER A 612 18.27 15.02 -13.21
C SER A 612 19.43 14.23 -12.61
N PHE A 613 20.40 13.80 -13.42
CA PHE A 613 21.60 13.12 -12.95
C PHE A 613 22.50 14.03 -12.12
N GLU A 614 22.69 15.27 -12.53
CA GLU A 614 23.43 16.28 -11.77
C GLU A 614 22.85 16.45 -10.36
N LYS A 615 21.53 16.66 -10.24
CA LYS A 615 20.85 16.76 -8.95
C LYS A 615 20.99 15.50 -8.11
N GLY A 616 20.71 14.33 -8.69
CA GLY A 616 20.77 13.05 -8.00
C GLY A 616 22.17 12.75 -7.47
N ILE A 617 23.19 12.83 -8.33
CA ILE A 617 24.59 12.60 -7.96
C ILE A 617 25.05 13.65 -6.94
N GLN A 618 24.73 14.93 -7.13
CA GLN A 618 25.08 15.98 -6.17
C GLN A 618 24.52 15.64 -4.78
N LYS A 619 23.28 15.18 -4.69
CA LYS A 619 22.63 14.78 -3.42
C LYS A 619 23.37 13.66 -2.70
N SER A 620 24.08 12.80 -3.42
CA SER A 620 24.90 11.72 -2.84
C SER A 620 26.17 12.22 -2.14
N LEU A 621 26.64 13.44 -2.45
CA LEU A 621 27.88 14.00 -1.91
C LEU A 621 27.70 14.46 -0.45
N PRO A 622 28.74 14.34 0.40
CA PRO A 622 28.75 14.93 1.75
C PRO A 622 28.46 16.43 1.74
N ILE A 623 27.84 16.92 2.81
CA ILE A 623 27.46 18.34 2.96
C ILE A 623 28.69 19.25 2.86
N GLU A 624 29.81 18.85 3.47
CA GLU A 624 31.05 19.61 3.48
C GLU A 624 31.65 19.82 2.07
N ILE A 625 31.33 18.94 1.11
CA ILE A 625 31.73 19.10 -0.30
C ILE A 625 30.81 20.09 -0.99
N GLN A 626 29.50 19.98 -0.75
CA GLN A 626 28.49 20.84 -1.38
C GLN A 626 28.57 22.30 -0.91
N GLU A 627 28.94 22.53 0.34
CA GLU A 627 29.13 23.88 0.90
C GLU A 627 30.42 24.55 0.38
N ASP A 628 31.36 23.78 -0.16
CA ASP A 628 32.60 24.29 -0.72
C ASP A 628 32.41 24.76 -2.18
N LYS A 629 32.32 26.09 -2.34
CA LYS A 629 32.11 26.71 -3.66
C LYS A 629 33.20 26.40 -4.67
N ASP A 630 34.45 26.20 -4.24
CA ASP A 630 35.56 25.94 -5.18
C ASP A 630 35.61 24.48 -5.62
N LEU A 631 35.25 23.54 -4.74
CA LEU A 631 35.06 22.15 -5.12
C LEU A 631 33.81 21.99 -6.01
N MET A 632 32.71 22.65 -5.69
CA MET A 632 31.48 22.57 -6.50
C MET A 632 31.61 23.19 -7.89
N LYS A 633 32.57 24.09 -8.13
CA LYS A 633 32.93 24.52 -9.51
C LYS A 633 33.56 23.39 -10.34
N LYS A 634 34.14 22.39 -9.68
CA LYS A 634 34.74 21.21 -10.35
C LYS A 634 33.68 20.12 -10.61
N PHE A 635 32.65 20.04 -9.76
CA PHE A 635 31.53 19.12 -9.93
C PHE A 635 30.84 19.36 -11.28
N ARG A 636 30.75 18.32 -12.12
CA ARG A 636 30.11 18.40 -13.43
C ARG A 636 29.60 17.05 -13.91
N VAL A 637 28.40 17.07 -14.48
CA VAL A 637 27.83 15.95 -15.24
C VAL A 637 27.72 16.41 -16.70
N ARG A 638 28.46 15.75 -17.60
CA ARG A 638 28.64 16.18 -18.99
C ARG A 638 28.06 15.18 -19.97
N HIS A 639 27.59 15.71 -21.09
CA HIS A 639 27.35 14.92 -22.29
C HIS A 639 28.69 14.42 -22.85
N GLY A 640 28.85 13.10 -22.98
CA GLY A 640 29.98 12.49 -23.69
C GLY A 640 29.64 12.20 -25.15
N ALA A 641 30.39 11.28 -25.77
CA ALA A 641 30.04 10.75 -27.08
C ALA A 641 28.70 9.99 -27.02
N ASN A 642 27.94 10.02 -28.13
CA ASN A 642 26.73 9.22 -28.26
C ASN A 642 27.07 7.72 -28.13
N GLU A 643 26.12 6.90 -27.65
CA GLU A 643 26.32 5.48 -27.33
C GLU A 643 27.09 4.68 -28.40
N PRO A 644 26.64 4.65 -29.67
CA PRO A 644 27.33 3.86 -30.69
C PRO A 644 28.70 4.46 -31.09
N ALA A 645 28.85 5.79 -31.07
CA ALA A 645 30.14 6.43 -31.32
C ALA A 645 31.15 6.12 -30.19
N ALA A 646 30.72 6.16 -28.93
CA ALA A 646 31.53 5.75 -27.79
C ALA A 646 31.97 4.28 -27.93
N PHE A 647 31.05 3.39 -28.32
CA PHE A 647 31.39 1.99 -28.60
C PHE A 647 32.42 1.85 -29.73
N ALA A 648 32.26 2.59 -30.84
CA ALA A 648 33.21 2.61 -31.94
C ALA A 648 34.61 3.06 -31.48
N VAL A 649 34.71 4.15 -30.71
CA VAL A 649 35.98 4.61 -30.11
C VAL A 649 36.62 3.48 -29.28
N CYS A 650 35.83 2.81 -28.45
CA CYS A 650 36.32 1.69 -27.64
C CYS A 650 36.84 0.55 -28.51
N ALA A 651 36.09 0.13 -29.53
CA ALA A 651 36.50 -0.96 -30.41
C ALA A 651 37.76 -0.61 -31.22
N LEU A 652 37.76 0.52 -31.94
CA LEU A 652 38.87 0.97 -32.77
C LEU A 652 40.18 1.05 -31.97
N LYS A 653 40.13 1.65 -30.77
CA LYS A 653 41.29 1.78 -29.90
C LYS A 653 41.81 0.44 -29.37
N ASN A 654 40.93 -0.45 -28.91
CA ASN A 654 41.36 -1.73 -28.33
C ASN A 654 41.87 -2.72 -29.39
N PHE A 655 41.31 -2.68 -30.60
CA PHE A 655 41.76 -3.52 -31.72
C PHE A 655 42.89 -2.88 -32.53
N LYS A 656 43.33 -1.66 -32.18
CA LYS A 656 44.37 -0.91 -32.89
C LYS A 656 44.07 -0.79 -34.39
N ILE A 657 42.80 -0.50 -34.70
CA ILE A 657 42.36 -0.24 -36.06
C ILE A 657 42.57 1.26 -36.30
N GLU A 658 43.70 1.59 -36.92
CA GLU A 658 44.17 2.96 -37.09
C GLU A 658 44.32 3.30 -38.58
N PRO A 659 44.16 4.58 -38.96
CA PRO A 659 44.49 5.04 -40.30
C PRO A 659 45.99 4.88 -40.55
N LYS A 660 46.36 4.50 -41.77
CA LYS A 660 47.78 4.28 -42.14
C LYS A 660 48.59 5.56 -42.13
N ASP A 661 47.97 6.68 -42.53
CA ASP A 661 48.56 8.00 -42.61
C ASP A 661 47.47 9.08 -42.51
N LYS A 662 47.84 10.37 -42.64
CA LYS A 662 46.95 11.52 -42.48
C LYS A 662 45.86 11.62 -43.56
N ASP A 663 46.07 11.02 -44.72
CA ASP A 663 45.11 11.02 -45.83
C ASP A 663 44.21 9.77 -45.83
N ASP A 664 44.60 8.72 -45.10
CA ASP A 664 43.83 7.50 -44.94
C ASP A 664 42.62 7.69 -44.01
N LYS A 665 41.56 6.94 -44.31
CA LYS A 665 40.28 6.98 -43.59
C LYS A 665 39.84 5.56 -43.25
N VAL A 666 39.57 5.32 -41.98
CA VAL A 666 38.96 4.07 -41.53
C VAL A 666 37.44 4.27 -41.46
N TYR A 667 36.70 3.57 -42.32
CA TYR A 667 35.24 3.58 -42.31
C TYR A 667 34.72 2.52 -41.35
N TYR A 668 33.73 2.88 -40.54
CA TYR A 668 33.11 1.96 -39.59
C TYR A 668 31.59 2.03 -39.62
N GLY A 669 30.96 0.94 -39.18
CA GLY A 669 29.54 0.89 -38.83
C GLY A 669 29.36 0.19 -37.48
N VAL A 670 28.45 0.69 -36.65
CA VAL A 670 28.06 0.04 -35.39
C VAL A 670 26.61 -0.40 -35.51
N PHE A 671 26.37 -1.68 -35.26
CA PHE A 671 25.03 -2.24 -35.10
C PHE A 671 24.82 -2.55 -33.61
N ASP A 672 24.20 -1.62 -32.89
CA ASP A 672 23.94 -1.79 -31.46
C ASP A 672 22.56 -2.41 -31.25
N PHE A 673 22.55 -3.73 -31.04
CA PHE A 673 21.32 -4.47 -30.77
C PHE A 673 21.11 -4.61 -29.26
N GLY A 674 20.45 -3.61 -28.69
CA GLY A 674 20.20 -3.48 -27.28
C GLY A 674 18.99 -4.29 -26.78
N GLY A 675 18.60 -3.99 -25.54
CA GLY A 675 17.40 -4.57 -24.92
C GLY A 675 16.09 -3.93 -25.40
N GLY A 676 16.09 -2.62 -25.64
CA GLY A 676 14.87 -1.88 -25.98
C GLY A 676 14.85 -1.25 -27.37
N THR A 677 16.01 -1.09 -28.02
CA THR A 677 16.16 -0.47 -29.34
C THR A 677 17.33 -1.15 -30.07
N THR A 678 17.37 -0.94 -31.38
CA THR A 678 18.55 -1.21 -32.21
C THR A 678 18.99 0.09 -32.84
N ASP A 679 20.20 0.53 -32.57
CA ASP A 679 20.73 1.81 -33.04
C ASP A 679 21.88 1.58 -34.03
N PHE A 680 21.93 2.38 -35.09
CA PHE A 680 22.94 2.32 -36.14
C PHE A 680 23.75 3.61 -36.14
N ASP A 681 25.07 3.48 -36.25
CA ASP A 681 25.97 4.61 -36.43
C ASP A 681 27.01 4.26 -37.48
N PHE A 682 27.36 5.23 -38.30
CA PHE A 682 28.37 5.10 -39.33
C PHE A 682 29.31 6.28 -39.23
N GLY A 683 30.55 6.10 -39.66
CA GLY A 683 31.49 7.20 -39.58
C GLY A 683 32.86 6.90 -40.13
N ILE A 684 33.72 7.89 -39.93
CA ILE A 684 35.10 7.93 -40.39
C ILE A 684 35.99 8.18 -39.17
N TRP A 685 37.00 7.35 -39.03
CA TRP A 685 38.10 7.51 -38.09
C TRP A 685 39.35 7.93 -38.86
N LYS A 686 39.91 9.09 -38.51
CA LYS A 686 41.06 9.72 -39.18
C LYS A 686 42.00 10.35 -38.16
N TYR A 687 43.21 10.75 -38.59
CA TYR A 687 44.06 11.62 -37.77
C TYR A 687 43.39 12.98 -37.58
N SER A 688 43.59 13.59 -36.41
CA SER A 688 43.06 14.93 -36.16
C SER A 688 43.84 15.99 -36.93
N GLU A 689 43.15 17.02 -37.40
CA GLU A 689 43.77 18.23 -37.95
C GLU A 689 44.37 19.12 -36.83
N GLU A 690 43.92 18.92 -35.59
CA GLU A 690 44.38 19.64 -34.38
C GLU A 690 45.34 18.77 -33.56
N GLU A 691 46.49 18.39 -34.13
CA GLU A 691 47.46 17.42 -33.55
C GLU A 691 47.94 17.78 -32.13
N ASP A 692 48.00 19.07 -31.80
CA ASP A 692 48.36 19.54 -30.46
C ASP A 692 47.32 19.13 -29.40
N LEU A 693 46.05 19.01 -29.79
CA LEU A 693 44.93 18.69 -28.90
C LEU A 693 44.55 17.21 -28.95
N TYR A 694 44.48 16.63 -30.15
CA TYR A 694 43.94 15.29 -30.38
C TYR A 694 44.83 14.49 -31.32
N ASP A 695 44.92 13.18 -31.07
CA ASP A 695 45.61 12.24 -31.96
C ASP A 695 44.67 11.82 -33.10
N TYR A 696 43.40 11.57 -32.78
CA TYR A 696 42.39 11.08 -33.71
C TYR A 696 41.10 11.87 -33.66
N GLU A 697 40.39 11.86 -34.78
CA GLU A 697 39.05 12.38 -34.94
C GLU A 697 38.10 11.29 -35.45
N LEU A 698 37.00 11.10 -34.73
CA LEU A 698 35.88 10.25 -35.12
C LEU A 698 34.73 11.14 -35.56
N GLU A 699 34.46 11.18 -36.86
CA GLU A 699 33.30 11.84 -37.42
C GLU A 699 32.20 10.82 -37.68
N HIS A 700 31.03 10.99 -37.06
CA HIS A 700 29.89 10.10 -37.26
C HIS A 700 28.71 10.81 -37.93
N PHE A 701 28.00 10.07 -38.79
CA PHE A 701 26.92 10.55 -39.66
C PHE A 701 26.03 9.41 -40.15
N GLY A 702 24.87 9.76 -40.71
CA GLY A 702 23.92 8.80 -41.26
C GLY A 702 23.31 7.90 -40.18
N ALA A 703 23.25 8.40 -38.95
CA ALA A 703 22.69 7.67 -37.81
C ALA A 703 21.26 7.20 -38.11
N GLY A 704 20.92 6.02 -37.60
CA GLY A 704 19.61 5.41 -37.80
C GLY A 704 19.28 4.43 -36.69
N GLY A 705 18.17 3.73 -36.83
CA GLY A 705 17.81 2.69 -35.87
C GLY A 705 16.37 2.24 -36.00
N GLU A 706 16.02 1.25 -35.19
CA GLU A 706 14.69 0.69 -35.05
C GLU A 706 14.24 0.75 -33.58
N LYS A 707 13.28 1.63 -33.31
CA LYS A 707 12.71 1.87 -31.97
C LYS A 707 12.12 0.61 -31.33
N TYR A 708 11.53 -0.26 -32.15
CA TYR A 708 10.80 -1.45 -31.67
C TYR A 708 11.56 -2.75 -31.86
N LEU A 709 12.78 -2.71 -32.39
CA LEU A 709 13.66 -3.85 -32.47
C LEU A 709 14.58 -3.86 -31.24
N GLY A 710 14.42 -4.83 -30.36
CA GLY A 710 15.19 -4.95 -29.13
C GLY A 710 14.78 -6.21 -28.40
N GLY A 711 15.67 -6.82 -27.61
CA GLY A 711 15.39 -8.11 -26.99
C GLY A 711 14.10 -8.16 -26.14
N GLU A 712 13.80 -7.10 -25.38
CA GLU A 712 12.58 -7.03 -24.57
C GLU A 712 11.33 -6.70 -25.41
N ASN A 713 11.47 -5.93 -26.49
CA ASN A 713 10.37 -5.69 -27.42
C ASN A 713 10.02 -6.97 -28.19
N ILE A 714 11.03 -7.73 -28.61
CA ILE A 714 10.84 -9.06 -29.20
C ILE A 714 10.12 -9.96 -28.19
N LEU A 715 10.55 -10.00 -26.92
CA LEU A 715 9.84 -10.78 -25.89
C LEU A 715 8.39 -10.35 -25.68
N LYS A 716 8.10 -9.04 -25.68
CA LYS A 716 6.72 -8.51 -25.61
C LYS A 716 5.88 -9.00 -26.80
N GLU A 717 6.46 -9.02 -28.00
CA GLU A 717 5.80 -9.50 -29.22
C GLU A 717 5.62 -11.03 -29.24
N LEU A 718 6.60 -11.80 -28.75
CA LEU A 718 6.48 -13.25 -28.59
C LEU A 718 5.39 -13.60 -27.57
N ALA A 719 5.30 -12.87 -26.46
CA ALA A 719 4.25 -13.04 -25.47
C ALA A 719 2.87 -12.74 -26.07
N TYR A 720 2.74 -11.63 -26.80
CA TYR A 720 1.52 -11.30 -27.54
C TYR A 720 1.13 -12.42 -28.50
N LYS A 721 2.06 -12.91 -29.33
CA LYS A 721 1.82 -14.03 -30.25
C LYS A 721 1.33 -15.29 -29.51
N VAL A 722 1.96 -15.68 -28.41
CA VAL A 722 1.51 -16.82 -27.59
C VAL A 722 0.10 -16.60 -27.03
N PHE A 723 -0.23 -15.39 -26.56
CA PHE A 723 -1.61 -15.11 -26.13
C PHE A 723 -2.60 -15.22 -27.29
N THR A 724 -2.30 -14.65 -28.45
CA THR A 724 -3.19 -14.68 -29.61
C THR A 724 -3.49 -16.11 -30.06
N ASP A 725 -2.49 -17.00 -30.07
CA ASP A 725 -2.64 -18.43 -30.40
C ASP A 725 -3.48 -19.19 -29.35
N ASN A 726 -3.60 -18.67 -28.13
CA ASN A 726 -4.35 -19.26 -27.02
C ASN A 726 -5.68 -18.52 -26.71
N SER A 727 -6.12 -17.61 -27.58
CA SER A 727 -7.27 -16.71 -27.36
C SER A 727 -8.56 -17.39 -26.88
N SER A 728 -8.85 -18.61 -27.36
CA SER A 728 -10.06 -19.36 -26.97
C SER A 728 -10.09 -19.70 -25.48
N ASN A 729 -8.97 -20.19 -24.93
CA ASN A 729 -8.87 -20.57 -23.52
C ASN A 729 -8.77 -19.34 -22.62
N LEU A 730 -8.11 -18.27 -23.09
CA LEU A 730 -8.02 -17.00 -22.40
C LEU A 730 -9.39 -16.34 -22.24
N ARG A 731 -10.23 -16.33 -23.30
CA ARG A 731 -11.60 -15.79 -23.23
C ARG A 731 -12.46 -16.52 -22.22
N LYS A 732 -12.41 -17.87 -22.21
CA LYS A 732 -13.17 -18.69 -21.25
C LYS A 732 -12.79 -18.40 -19.80
N SER A 733 -11.51 -18.09 -19.57
CA SER A 733 -10.95 -17.85 -18.24
C SER A 733 -10.87 -16.36 -17.91
N GLN A 734 -11.37 -15.48 -18.79
CA GLN A 734 -11.36 -14.01 -18.65
C GLN A 734 -9.96 -13.42 -18.38
N ILE A 735 -8.92 -14.05 -18.93
CA ILE A 735 -7.53 -13.61 -18.79
C ILE A 735 -7.24 -12.59 -19.89
N GLN A 736 -6.89 -11.38 -19.47
CA GLN A 736 -6.52 -10.27 -20.36
C GLN A 736 -5.00 -10.10 -20.44
N TYR A 737 -4.53 -9.46 -21.51
CA TYR A 737 -3.12 -9.17 -21.78
C TYR A 737 -2.96 -7.82 -22.48
N THR A 738 -1.73 -7.29 -22.56
CA THR A 738 -1.45 -6.06 -23.30
C THR A 738 -1.00 -6.35 -24.73
N ARG A 739 -1.52 -5.58 -25.69
CA ARG A 739 -1.00 -5.51 -27.06
C ARG A 739 0.19 -4.53 -27.11
N PRO A 740 1.37 -4.94 -27.61
CA PRO A 740 2.47 -4.01 -27.88
C PRO A 740 2.06 -2.93 -28.89
N GLU A 741 2.57 -1.70 -28.74
CA GLU A 741 2.15 -0.54 -29.54
C GLU A 741 2.37 -0.71 -31.05
N TRP A 742 3.38 -1.47 -31.45
CA TRP A 742 3.75 -1.72 -32.85
C TRP A 742 3.11 -2.98 -33.45
N CYS A 743 2.28 -3.68 -32.69
CA CYS A 743 1.54 -4.83 -33.19
C CYS A 743 0.14 -4.41 -33.66
N ASP A 744 -0.23 -4.90 -34.84
CA ASP A 744 -1.56 -4.65 -35.41
C ASP A 744 -2.66 -5.32 -34.58
N GLU A 745 -3.84 -4.70 -34.64
CA GLU A 745 -5.06 -5.26 -34.07
C GLU A 745 -5.50 -6.50 -34.85
N ILE A 746 -5.84 -7.56 -34.14
CA ILE A 746 -6.36 -8.80 -34.71
C ILE A 746 -7.86 -8.96 -34.43
N ILE A 747 -8.56 -9.61 -35.35
CA ILE A 747 -10.01 -9.83 -35.24
C ILE A 747 -10.31 -10.70 -34.00
N GLY A 748 -11.23 -10.25 -33.14
CA GLY A 748 -11.72 -11.03 -32.00
C GLY A 748 -10.94 -10.86 -30.69
N GLU A 749 -10.00 -9.92 -30.61
CA GLU A 749 -9.24 -9.64 -29.38
C GLU A 749 -9.83 -8.55 -28.47
N GLU A 750 -10.99 -7.99 -28.81
CA GLU A 750 -11.57 -6.79 -28.20
C GLU A 750 -11.82 -6.94 -26.69
N THR A 751 -12.07 -8.17 -26.23
CA THR A 751 -12.29 -8.51 -24.81
C THR A 751 -11.04 -8.99 -24.08
N LEU A 752 -9.96 -9.28 -24.82
CA LEU A 752 -8.72 -9.85 -24.32
C LEU A 752 -7.63 -8.79 -24.12
N VAL A 753 -7.62 -7.75 -24.95
CA VAL A 753 -6.64 -6.66 -24.85
C VAL A 753 -7.10 -5.62 -23.84
N SER A 754 -6.26 -5.33 -22.86
CA SER A 754 -6.53 -4.34 -21.80
C SER A 754 -5.24 -3.68 -21.33
N GLN A 755 -5.37 -2.54 -20.65
CA GLN A 755 -4.25 -1.81 -20.03
C GLN A 755 -4.29 -1.90 -18.49
N THR A 756 -5.07 -2.83 -17.93
CA THR A 756 -5.17 -3.07 -16.49
C THR A 756 -3.84 -3.56 -15.91
N LYS A 757 -3.67 -3.40 -14.58
CA LYS A 757 -2.53 -3.95 -13.83
C LYS A 757 -2.35 -5.45 -14.08
N GLN A 758 -3.45 -6.22 -14.12
CA GLN A 758 -3.43 -7.67 -14.37
C GLN A 758 -2.95 -7.99 -15.78
N ALA A 759 -3.46 -7.29 -16.79
CA ALA A 759 -3.07 -7.50 -18.18
C ALA A 759 -1.57 -7.23 -18.38
N ARG A 760 -1.06 -6.14 -17.80
CA ARG A 760 0.39 -5.80 -17.82
C ARG A 760 1.22 -6.89 -17.15
N GLN A 761 0.81 -7.34 -15.95
CA GLN A 761 1.50 -8.41 -15.24
C GLN A 761 1.51 -9.75 -16.00
N ASN A 762 0.37 -10.13 -16.57
CA ASN A 762 0.26 -11.35 -17.38
C ASN A 762 1.24 -11.31 -18.55
N SER A 763 1.30 -10.18 -19.27
CA SER A 763 2.25 -9.98 -20.35
C SER A 763 3.70 -10.04 -19.90
N THR A 764 4.06 -9.42 -18.77
CA THR A 764 5.41 -9.51 -18.21
C THR A 764 5.79 -10.93 -17.80
N LYS A 765 4.88 -11.68 -17.16
CA LYS A 765 5.13 -13.06 -16.74
C LYS A 765 5.36 -13.98 -17.94
N VAL A 766 4.51 -13.91 -18.96
CA VAL A 766 4.68 -14.72 -20.18
C VAL A 766 5.96 -14.34 -20.92
N ALA A 767 6.27 -13.05 -21.05
CA ALA A 767 7.53 -12.61 -21.65
C ALA A 767 8.76 -13.16 -20.90
N LYS A 768 8.72 -13.24 -19.56
CA LYS A 768 9.80 -13.83 -18.77
C LYS A 768 9.99 -15.33 -19.07
N GLU A 769 8.91 -16.10 -19.18
CA GLU A 769 8.98 -17.53 -19.48
C GLU A 769 9.50 -17.81 -20.90
N LEU A 770 9.18 -16.93 -21.86
CA LEU A 770 9.65 -17.04 -23.25
C LEU A 770 11.11 -16.59 -23.44
N ARG A 771 11.77 -16.07 -22.39
CA ARG A 771 13.16 -15.60 -22.45
C ARG A 771 14.13 -16.67 -22.92
N GLY A 772 13.95 -17.92 -22.49
CA GLY A 772 14.83 -19.02 -22.91
C GLY A 772 14.79 -19.29 -24.42
N ILE A 773 13.62 -19.11 -25.05
CA ILE A 773 13.45 -19.24 -26.51
C ILE A 773 14.16 -18.09 -27.23
N TRP A 774 13.96 -16.85 -26.76
CA TRP A 774 14.63 -15.66 -27.31
C TRP A 774 16.15 -15.71 -27.13
N GLU A 775 16.66 -16.03 -25.93
CA GLU A 775 18.10 -16.06 -25.67
C GLU A 775 18.75 -17.35 -26.22
N ASN A 776 17.96 -18.23 -26.84
CA ASN A 776 18.36 -19.51 -27.40
C ASN A 776 19.15 -20.37 -26.39
N THR A 777 18.65 -20.43 -25.14
CA THR A 777 19.23 -21.20 -24.04
C THR A 777 18.45 -22.48 -23.73
N THR A 778 17.29 -22.70 -24.37
CA THR A 778 16.48 -23.90 -24.21
C THR A 778 17.15 -25.11 -24.87
N THR A 779 17.31 -26.19 -24.11
CA THR A 779 17.90 -27.46 -24.60
C THR A 779 16.85 -28.42 -25.18
N GLU A 780 15.61 -28.28 -24.74
CA GLU A 780 14.47 -29.09 -25.17
C GLU A 780 13.43 -28.21 -25.86
N ARG A 781 12.61 -28.84 -26.71
CA ARG A 781 11.48 -28.18 -27.38
C ARG A 781 10.42 -27.79 -26.34
N VAL A 782 9.95 -26.56 -26.42
CA VAL A 782 8.92 -25.98 -25.54
C VAL A 782 7.57 -26.02 -26.24
N ASP A 783 6.76 -27.05 -25.95
CA ASP A 783 5.40 -27.18 -26.51
C ASP A 783 4.33 -26.41 -25.72
N PHE A 784 4.58 -26.15 -24.43
CA PHE A 784 3.72 -25.32 -23.59
C PHE A 784 4.51 -24.67 -22.46
N ILE A 785 3.99 -23.56 -21.93
CA ILE A 785 4.46 -22.93 -20.69
C ILE A 785 3.34 -22.94 -19.66
N SER A 786 3.70 -23.05 -18.39
CA SER A 786 2.76 -23.06 -17.25
C SER A 786 2.98 -21.83 -16.40
N VAL A 787 2.02 -20.90 -16.39
CA VAL A 787 2.19 -19.57 -15.80
C VAL A 787 1.02 -19.23 -14.89
N ASN A 788 1.30 -18.58 -13.75
CA ASN A 788 0.25 -18.06 -12.88
C ASN A 788 -0.28 -16.73 -13.45
N LEU A 789 -1.47 -16.76 -14.05
CA LEU A 789 -2.09 -15.60 -14.71
C LEU A 789 -3.28 -15.08 -13.90
N PHE A 790 -3.53 -13.78 -13.97
CA PHE A 790 -4.69 -13.16 -13.33
C PHE A 790 -5.83 -13.01 -14.35
N ASP A 791 -7.06 -13.24 -13.90
CA ASP A 791 -8.25 -12.87 -14.69
C ASP A 791 -8.64 -11.40 -14.49
N SER A 792 -9.73 -10.97 -15.11
CA SER A 792 -10.28 -9.61 -14.97
C SER A 792 -10.81 -9.27 -13.58
N HIS A 793 -10.95 -10.26 -12.68
CA HIS A 793 -11.45 -10.12 -11.31
C HIS A 793 -10.35 -10.19 -10.25
N ASP A 794 -9.07 -10.17 -10.67
CA ASP A 794 -7.88 -10.31 -9.81
C ASP A 794 -7.70 -11.72 -9.20
N GLU A 795 -8.39 -12.74 -9.73
CA GLU A 795 -8.22 -14.14 -9.31
C GLU A 795 -7.04 -14.80 -10.03
N VAL A 796 -6.24 -15.55 -9.28
CA VAL A 796 -5.05 -16.23 -9.80
C VAL A 796 -5.42 -17.59 -10.40
N ASN A 797 -5.28 -17.71 -11.71
CA ASN A 797 -5.28 -18.97 -12.44
C ASN A 797 -3.89 -19.61 -12.34
N ALA A 798 -3.67 -20.40 -11.29
CA ALA A 798 -2.39 -21.03 -11.01
C ALA A 798 -2.04 -22.11 -12.05
N GLY A 799 -0.81 -22.07 -12.57
CA GLY A 799 -0.31 -23.04 -13.54
C GLY A 799 -1.09 -23.07 -14.86
N PHE A 800 -1.63 -21.92 -15.30
CA PHE A 800 -2.36 -21.82 -16.55
C PHE A 800 -1.46 -22.23 -17.72
N LYS A 801 -1.89 -23.23 -18.49
CA LYS A 801 -1.11 -23.78 -19.61
C LYS A 801 -1.37 -23.00 -20.88
N LEU A 802 -0.32 -22.41 -21.44
CA LEU A 802 -0.33 -21.79 -22.76
C LEU A 802 0.43 -22.68 -23.74
N ASN A 803 -0.21 -23.06 -24.84
CA ASN A 803 0.46 -23.79 -25.91
C ASN A 803 1.46 -22.86 -26.60
N VAL A 804 2.66 -23.38 -26.86
CA VAL A 804 3.75 -22.65 -27.50
C VAL A 804 4.11 -23.35 -28.80
N LYS A 805 4.05 -22.59 -29.90
CA LYS A 805 4.51 -23.04 -31.21
C LYS A 805 5.93 -22.52 -31.44
N GLU A 806 6.91 -23.18 -30.84
CA GLU A 806 8.30 -22.71 -30.82
C GLU A 806 8.86 -22.40 -32.22
N ASP A 807 8.54 -23.21 -33.24
CA ASP A 807 9.01 -22.97 -34.61
C ASP A 807 8.45 -21.67 -35.21
N GLU A 808 7.17 -21.34 -34.96
CA GLU A 808 6.58 -20.05 -35.39
C GLU A 808 7.28 -18.88 -34.66
N LEU A 809 7.57 -19.03 -33.37
CA LEU A 809 8.28 -18.01 -32.57
C LEU A 809 9.71 -17.79 -33.05
N LYS A 810 10.46 -18.86 -33.36
CA LYS A 810 11.83 -18.77 -33.92
C LYS A 810 11.84 -18.12 -35.30
N ASN A 811 10.85 -18.40 -36.15
CA ASN A 811 10.71 -17.73 -37.45
C ASN A 811 10.44 -16.24 -37.27
N LEU A 812 9.55 -15.86 -36.35
CA LEU A 812 9.29 -14.45 -36.03
C LEU A 812 10.55 -13.73 -35.54
N ILE A 813 11.33 -14.36 -34.65
CA ILE A 813 12.64 -13.85 -34.21
C ILE A 813 13.57 -13.63 -35.41
N LYS A 814 13.69 -14.62 -36.29
CA LYS A 814 14.56 -14.55 -37.48
C LYS A 814 14.15 -13.42 -38.41
N GLU A 815 12.86 -13.28 -38.71
CA GLU A 815 12.32 -12.22 -39.56
C GLU A 815 12.61 -10.82 -39.01
N LYS A 816 12.46 -10.63 -37.69
CA LYS A 816 12.74 -9.35 -37.03
C LYS A 816 14.22 -8.99 -37.10
N ILE A 817 15.11 -9.95 -36.81
CA ILE A 817 16.56 -9.76 -36.91
C ILE A 817 16.95 -9.46 -38.36
N GLU A 818 16.40 -10.19 -39.32
CA GLU A 818 16.68 -9.98 -40.74
C GLU A 818 16.26 -8.60 -41.22
N LYS A 819 15.09 -8.12 -40.81
CA LYS A 819 14.61 -6.76 -41.10
C LYS A 819 15.57 -5.70 -40.55
N GLY A 820 16.02 -5.84 -39.31
CA GLY A 820 17.00 -4.95 -38.69
C GLY A 820 18.32 -4.89 -39.45
N ILE A 821 18.89 -6.05 -39.79
CA ILE A 821 20.16 -6.13 -40.52
C ILE A 821 20.01 -5.58 -41.94
N LYS A 822 18.90 -5.86 -42.62
CA LYS A 822 18.59 -5.27 -43.92
C LYS A 822 18.57 -3.75 -43.86
N ASN A 823 17.88 -3.19 -42.87
CA ASN A 823 17.80 -1.76 -42.63
C ASN A 823 19.17 -1.14 -42.31
N PHE A 824 20.01 -1.83 -41.54
CA PHE A 824 21.40 -1.42 -41.31
C PHE A 824 22.19 -1.29 -42.62
N PHE A 825 22.17 -2.31 -43.49
CA PHE A 825 22.89 -2.25 -44.77
C PHE A 825 22.33 -1.18 -45.72
N ILE A 826 21.02 -0.96 -45.73
CA ILE A 826 20.37 0.12 -46.49
C ILE A 826 20.87 1.49 -46.01
N LYS A 827 20.95 1.69 -44.69
CA LYS A 827 21.49 2.93 -44.12
C LYS A 827 22.98 3.10 -44.33
N MET A 828 23.76 2.04 -44.19
CA MET A 828 25.20 2.06 -44.43
C MET A 828 25.53 2.55 -45.85
N GLU A 829 24.82 2.04 -46.84
CA GLU A 829 25.02 2.46 -48.24
C GLU A 829 24.61 3.90 -48.51
N ASP A 830 23.60 4.40 -47.80
CA ASP A 830 23.15 5.78 -47.88
C ASP A 830 24.12 6.73 -47.17
N ALA A 831 24.60 6.38 -45.98
CA ALA A 831 25.55 7.15 -45.19
C ALA A 831 26.87 7.37 -45.94
N PHE A 832 27.41 6.31 -46.58
CA PHE A 832 28.65 6.39 -47.34
C PHE A 832 28.48 6.84 -48.79
N LYS A 833 27.31 7.34 -49.17
CA LYS A 833 27.06 7.82 -50.53
C LYS A 833 27.93 9.05 -50.82
N GLY A 834 28.86 8.90 -51.76
CA GLY A 834 29.78 9.98 -52.15
C GLY A 834 31.16 9.90 -51.50
N GLU A 835 31.40 8.94 -50.59
CA GLU A 835 32.72 8.62 -50.04
C GLU A 835 33.40 7.52 -50.89
N ASP A 836 34.73 7.54 -51.04
CA ASP A 836 35.50 6.47 -51.71
C ASP A 836 35.77 5.33 -50.72
N VAL A 837 34.73 4.52 -50.47
CA VAL A 837 34.76 3.43 -49.48
C VAL A 837 35.14 2.10 -50.12
N LYS A 838 36.32 1.58 -49.74
CA LYS A 838 36.80 0.26 -50.17
C LYS A 838 36.63 -0.81 -49.10
N GLU A 839 36.83 -0.43 -47.84
CA GLU A 839 36.83 -1.32 -46.68
C GLU A 839 36.04 -0.71 -45.53
N ILE A 840 35.18 -1.51 -44.89
CA ILE A 840 34.31 -1.09 -43.78
C ILE A 840 34.48 -2.06 -42.61
N ASN A 841 34.66 -1.52 -41.41
CA ASN A 841 34.71 -2.27 -40.17
C ASN A 841 33.35 -2.20 -39.46
N ILE A 842 32.62 -3.31 -39.38
CA ILE A 842 31.34 -3.41 -38.71
C ILE A 842 31.54 -3.98 -37.31
N PHE A 843 31.10 -3.24 -36.29
CA PHE A 843 31.13 -3.67 -34.89
C PHE A 843 29.72 -4.03 -34.41
N LEU A 844 29.55 -5.25 -33.92
CA LEU A 844 28.30 -5.68 -33.29
C LEU A 844 28.32 -5.30 -31.81
N ALA A 845 27.47 -4.35 -31.44
CA ALA A 845 27.29 -3.87 -30.07
C ALA A 845 25.97 -4.40 -29.49
N GLY A 846 25.83 -4.33 -28.16
CA GLY A 846 24.62 -4.74 -27.48
C GLY A 846 24.49 -6.25 -27.29
N ASN A 847 23.70 -6.63 -26.28
CA ASN A 847 23.65 -8.01 -25.82
C ASN A 847 22.84 -8.93 -26.76
N SER A 848 21.89 -8.37 -27.50
CA SER A 848 21.03 -9.12 -28.43
C SER A 848 21.81 -9.59 -29.66
N CYS A 849 22.96 -8.98 -29.97
CA CYS A 849 23.90 -9.46 -30.98
C CYS A 849 24.55 -10.82 -30.66
N LYS A 850 24.35 -11.37 -29.45
CA LYS A 850 24.76 -12.74 -29.10
C LYS A 850 23.86 -13.81 -29.71
N HIS A 851 22.68 -13.44 -30.23
CA HIS A 851 21.76 -14.38 -30.83
C HIS A 851 22.37 -15.00 -32.11
N PRO A 852 22.34 -16.34 -32.30
CA PRO A 852 23.00 -17.00 -33.43
C PRO A 852 22.56 -16.50 -34.81
N PHE A 853 21.26 -16.20 -34.99
CA PHE A 853 20.74 -15.65 -36.25
C PHE A 853 21.38 -14.31 -36.65
N VAL A 854 21.87 -13.51 -35.70
CA VAL A 854 22.52 -12.23 -36.04
C VAL A 854 23.77 -12.49 -36.87
N GLU A 855 24.66 -13.36 -36.39
CA GLU A 855 25.88 -13.74 -37.09
C GLU A 855 25.57 -14.44 -38.43
N GLU A 856 24.63 -15.38 -38.44
CA GLU A 856 24.18 -16.09 -39.65
C GLU A 856 23.73 -15.10 -40.74
N ILE A 857 22.85 -14.17 -40.39
CA ILE A 857 22.25 -13.23 -41.35
C ILE A 857 23.28 -12.19 -41.79
N PHE A 858 24.11 -11.64 -40.89
CA PHE A 858 25.17 -10.71 -41.27
C PHE A 858 26.12 -11.34 -42.29
N ASN A 859 26.56 -12.58 -42.06
CA ASN A 859 27.42 -13.29 -43.02
C ASN A 859 26.76 -13.45 -44.39
N SER A 860 25.45 -13.74 -44.43
CA SER A 860 24.68 -13.79 -45.68
C SER A 860 24.68 -12.44 -46.42
N TYR A 861 24.49 -11.33 -45.71
CA TYR A 861 24.51 -9.98 -46.31
C TYR A 861 25.91 -9.55 -46.76
N ILE A 862 26.95 -9.90 -45.99
CA ILE A 862 28.35 -9.65 -46.35
C ILE A 862 28.68 -10.36 -47.67
N GLU A 863 28.30 -11.63 -47.81
CA GLU A 863 28.52 -12.41 -49.03
C GLU A 863 27.79 -11.79 -50.24
N LYS A 864 26.57 -11.28 -50.05
CA LYS A 864 25.82 -10.55 -51.09
C LYS A 864 26.49 -9.21 -51.48
N LYS A 865 27.26 -8.60 -50.58
CA LYS A 865 27.90 -7.28 -50.78
C LYS A 865 29.39 -7.34 -51.08
N LYS A 866 30.00 -8.53 -51.12
CA LYS A 866 31.45 -8.74 -51.33
C LYS A 866 32.04 -8.08 -52.59
N ASN A 867 31.22 -7.93 -53.63
CA ASN A 867 31.66 -7.31 -54.90
C ASN A 867 31.68 -5.77 -54.82
N LYS A 868 31.06 -5.17 -53.79
CA LYS A 868 30.93 -3.73 -53.62
C LYS A 868 31.86 -3.20 -52.52
N PHE A 869 31.99 -3.91 -51.41
CA PHE A 869 32.82 -3.52 -50.27
C PHE A 869 33.57 -4.72 -49.70
N LYS A 870 34.79 -4.49 -49.20
CA LYS A 870 35.42 -5.40 -48.25
C LYS A 870 34.88 -5.10 -46.85
N ILE A 871 34.24 -6.07 -46.20
CA ILE A 871 33.60 -5.88 -44.90
C ILE A 871 34.29 -6.76 -43.86
N ASN A 872 34.83 -6.14 -42.83
CA ASN A 872 35.34 -6.83 -41.65
C ASN A 872 34.27 -6.76 -40.55
N ILE A 873 33.77 -7.91 -40.11
CA ILE A 873 32.79 -7.97 -39.02
C ILE A 873 33.46 -8.38 -37.72
N TYR A 874 33.14 -7.65 -36.65
CA TYR A 874 33.61 -7.93 -35.31
C TYR A 874 32.43 -8.26 -34.40
N ASP A 875 32.36 -9.53 -33.99
CA ASP A 875 31.30 -10.11 -33.16
C ASP A 875 31.35 -9.63 -31.69
N THR A 876 30.32 -9.92 -30.90
CA THR A 876 30.28 -9.55 -29.47
C THR A 876 31.35 -10.25 -28.61
N LYS A 877 31.93 -11.35 -29.10
CA LYS A 877 33.02 -12.10 -28.46
C LYS A 877 34.40 -11.52 -28.80
N MET A 878 34.47 -10.48 -29.64
CA MET A 878 35.72 -9.86 -30.06
C MET A 878 36.57 -9.42 -28.86
N PHE A 879 35.93 -8.87 -27.82
CA PHE A 879 36.63 -8.40 -26.65
C PHE A 879 37.11 -9.54 -25.73
N GLU A 880 36.45 -10.71 -25.74
CA GLU A 880 36.91 -11.89 -25.00
C GLU A 880 38.22 -12.45 -25.57
N LYS A 881 38.48 -12.20 -26.86
CA LYS A 881 39.72 -12.59 -27.55
C LYS A 881 40.90 -11.68 -27.21
N LEU A 882 40.68 -10.51 -26.59
CA LEU A 882 41.75 -9.63 -26.12
C LEU A 882 42.41 -10.24 -24.88
N LYS A 883 43.64 -10.75 -25.04
CA LYS A 883 44.44 -11.37 -23.97
C LYS A 883 45.45 -10.39 -23.36
N ASP A 884 45.06 -9.14 -23.12
CA ASP A 884 45.90 -8.28 -22.28
C ASP A 884 45.65 -8.63 -20.81
N THR A 885 46.66 -9.17 -20.14
CA THR A 885 46.60 -9.55 -18.72
C THR A 885 46.91 -8.39 -17.78
N LYS A 886 47.34 -7.23 -18.31
CA LYS A 886 47.73 -6.06 -17.50
C LYS A 886 46.61 -5.03 -17.32
N LYS A 887 45.56 -5.06 -18.14
CA LYS A 887 44.43 -4.13 -18.11
C LYS A 887 43.10 -4.89 -18.10
N THR A 888 42.07 -4.29 -17.50
CA THR A 888 40.71 -4.84 -17.58
C THR A 888 40.16 -4.60 -18.98
N ASN A 889 39.86 -5.68 -19.70
CA ASN A 889 39.32 -5.58 -21.05
C ASN A 889 37.84 -5.18 -21.01
N PRO A 890 37.40 -4.29 -21.92
CA PRO A 890 35.98 -3.97 -22.06
C PRO A 890 35.19 -5.22 -22.51
N THR A 891 33.88 -5.18 -22.38
CA THR A 891 32.97 -6.18 -22.95
C THR A 891 32.02 -5.47 -23.92
N ALA A 892 31.19 -6.23 -24.64
CA ALA A 892 30.14 -5.65 -25.47
C ALA A 892 29.17 -4.74 -24.68
N LYS A 893 29.09 -4.88 -23.35
CA LYS A 893 28.28 -4.03 -22.48
C LYS A 893 29.01 -2.88 -21.82
N THR A 894 30.27 -3.08 -21.41
CA THR A 894 31.03 -2.00 -20.78
C THR A 894 31.70 -1.09 -21.82
N GLY A 895 31.75 -1.51 -23.10
CA GLY A 895 32.43 -0.80 -24.18
C GLY A 895 31.98 0.65 -24.37
N ILE A 896 30.69 0.95 -24.21
CA ILE A 896 30.17 2.34 -24.26
C ILE A 896 30.82 3.19 -23.17
N ALA A 897 30.77 2.72 -21.92
CA ALA A 897 31.31 3.43 -20.77
C ALA A 897 32.85 3.60 -20.85
N PHE A 898 33.59 2.60 -21.36
CA PHE A 898 35.02 2.74 -21.65
C PHE A 898 35.27 3.78 -22.76
N GLY A 899 34.47 3.73 -23.83
CA GLY A 899 34.50 4.67 -24.94
C GLY A 899 34.31 6.13 -24.52
N LEU A 900 33.40 6.38 -23.57
CA LEU A 900 33.20 7.69 -22.95
C LEU A 900 34.46 8.22 -22.27
N ILE A 901 35.19 7.38 -21.53
CA ILE A 901 36.45 7.80 -20.92
C ILE A 901 37.49 8.09 -22.01
N TYR A 902 37.58 7.28 -23.06
CA TYR A 902 38.53 7.52 -24.15
C TYR A 902 38.26 8.79 -24.95
N SER A 903 36.98 9.13 -25.16
CA SER A 903 36.51 10.28 -25.94
C SER A 903 36.16 11.51 -25.09
N ARG A 904 36.50 11.51 -23.80
CA ARG A 904 36.30 12.67 -22.92
C ARG A 904 37.05 13.90 -23.45
N ASN A 905 36.57 15.10 -23.11
CA ASN A 905 37.16 16.35 -23.61
C ASN A 905 38.66 16.52 -23.31
N SER A 906 39.15 15.98 -22.19
CA SER A 906 40.58 15.99 -21.84
C SER A 906 41.38 14.82 -22.41
N GLY A 907 40.72 13.95 -23.20
CA GLY A 907 41.32 12.82 -23.90
C GLY A 907 41.89 13.24 -25.25
N ARG A 908 42.52 12.30 -25.94
CA ARG A 908 43.19 12.53 -27.23
C ARG A 908 42.33 12.14 -28.44
N ILE A 909 41.04 11.88 -28.25
CA ILE A 909 40.13 11.45 -29.31
C ILE A 909 38.97 12.42 -29.36
N LYS A 910 38.84 13.14 -30.47
CA LYS A 910 37.75 14.08 -30.73
C LYS A 910 36.60 13.34 -31.40
N VAL A 911 35.39 13.48 -30.88
CA VAL A 911 34.18 12.91 -31.50
C VAL A 911 33.32 14.05 -32.06
N ILE A 912 32.92 13.93 -33.32
CA ILE A 912 32.17 14.95 -34.06
C ILE A 912 30.91 14.33 -34.66
N SER A 913 29.74 14.83 -34.27
CA SER A 913 28.50 14.57 -35.00
C SER A 913 28.41 15.50 -36.20
N ARG A 914 28.62 14.96 -37.42
CA ARG A 914 28.55 15.74 -38.66
C ARG A 914 27.10 16.16 -38.95
N ASP A 915 26.14 15.28 -38.69
CA ASP A 915 24.71 15.53 -38.91
C ASP A 915 24.17 16.60 -37.95
N GLU A 916 24.40 16.48 -36.63
CA GLU A 916 23.91 17.47 -35.67
C GLU A 916 24.50 18.86 -35.94
N LYS A 917 25.81 18.95 -36.25
CA LYS A 917 26.46 20.22 -36.57
C LYS A 917 25.90 20.91 -37.82
N ALA A 918 25.36 20.14 -38.78
CA ALA A 918 24.75 20.68 -39.99
C ALA A 918 23.33 21.22 -39.74
N ASN A 919 22.64 20.74 -38.71
CA ASN A 919 21.29 21.15 -38.36
C ASN A 919 21.28 22.45 -37.54
N MET A 920 20.19 23.23 -37.67
CA MET A 920 19.98 24.39 -36.81
C MET A 920 19.97 23.98 -35.33
N ASN A 921 20.64 24.77 -34.47
CA ASN A 921 20.73 24.58 -33.02
C ASN A 921 21.41 23.28 -32.53
N ASN A 922 22.14 22.58 -33.41
CA ASN A 922 22.72 21.25 -33.16
C ASN A 922 21.65 20.21 -32.80
N GLU A 923 20.49 20.25 -33.46
CA GLU A 923 19.43 19.26 -33.26
C GLU A 923 19.68 17.99 -34.07
N ILE A 924 19.05 16.89 -33.67
CA ILE A 924 19.07 15.64 -34.44
C ILE A 924 18.37 15.78 -35.80
N ASN A 925 18.69 14.87 -36.72
CA ASN A 925 18.00 14.76 -38.01
C ASN A 925 16.51 14.48 -37.84
N PHE A 926 15.73 14.82 -38.87
CA PHE A 926 14.31 14.47 -38.93
C PHE A 926 14.11 12.96 -38.79
N LYS A 927 13.15 12.50 -38.00
CA LYS A 927 13.05 11.08 -37.62
C LYS A 927 12.36 10.19 -38.65
N PHE A 928 11.58 10.78 -39.55
CA PHE A 928 10.63 10.04 -40.36
C PHE A 928 10.95 10.12 -41.86
N TYR A 929 10.61 9.04 -42.55
CA TYR A 929 10.42 9.03 -43.99
C TYR A 929 8.98 9.39 -44.28
N ILE A 930 8.74 10.37 -45.15
CA ILE A 930 7.41 10.87 -45.52
C ILE A 930 7.21 10.69 -47.00
N GLY A 931 6.03 10.21 -47.36
CA GLY A 931 5.72 9.89 -48.73
C GLY A 931 4.22 9.73 -48.98
N ASN A 932 3.93 9.21 -50.15
CA ASN A 932 2.58 8.82 -50.55
C ASN A 932 2.56 7.37 -51.03
N ASN A 933 1.35 6.82 -51.18
CA ASN A 933 1.16 5.52 -51.80
C ASN A 933 1.17 5.66 -53.33
N ARG A 934 2.14 5.02 -53.97
CA ARG A 934 2.23 4.91 -55.43
C ARG A 934 2.25 3.45 -55.84
N ARG A 935 1.13 2.94 -56.34
CA ARG A 935 0.96 1.54 -56.79
C ARG A 935 1.30 0.52 -55.68
N ASN A 936 0.77 0.75 -54.48
CA ASN A 936 0.99 -0.05 -53.27
C ASN A 936 2.41 0.01 -52.69
N LYS A 937 3.30 0.83 -53.25
CA LYS A 937 4.64 1.08 -52.74
C LYS A 937 4.72 2.45 -52.07
N PHE A 938 5.55 2.56 -51.04
CA PHE A 938 5.88 3.81 -50.39
C PHE A 938 6.76 4.66 -51.32
N ASN A 939 6.31 5.83 -51.72
CA ASN A 939 7.08 6.77 -52.52
C ASN A 939 7.63 7.87 -51.61
N CYS A 940 8.90 7.77 -51.23
CA CYS A 940 9.57 8.67 -50.30
C CYS A 940 9.84 10.05 -50.93
N ILE A 941 9.55 11.10 -50.16
CA ILE A 941 9.65 12.51 -50.56
C ILE A 941 10.55 13.27 -49.59
N ILE A 942 10.27 13.14 -48.28
CA ILE A 942 11.14 13.63 -47.20
C ILE A 942 11.77 12.40 -46.54
N SER A 943 13.07 12.49 -46.27
CA SER A 943 13.85 11.51 -45.54
C SER A 943 14.56 12.17 -44.35
N PRO A 944 15.11 11.38 -43.41
CA PRO A 944 15.91 11.93 -42.31
C PRO A 944 17.06 12.85 -42.71
N ASN A 945 17.63 12.66 -43.91
CA ASN A 945 18.74 13.48 -44.42
C ASN A 945 18.23 14.73 -45.18
N SER A 946 16.93 15.01 -45.17
CA SER A 946 16.38 16.23 -45.78
C SER A 946 16.65 17.41 -44.86
N ASN A 947 17.05 18.55 -45.43
CA ASN A 947 17.30 19.75 -44.65
C ASN A 947 16.01 20.22 -43.98
N TYR A 948 16.14 20.73 -42.76
CA TYR A 948 15.12 21.57 -42.16
C TYR A 948 14.88 22.80 -43.06
N ASP A 949 13.64 23.29 -43.08
CA ASP A 949 13.23 24.47 -43.84
C ASP A 949 13.22 24.36 -45.38
N GLU A 950 13.45 23.17 -45.95
CA GLU A 950 13.37 22.92 -47.39
C GLU A 950 12.00 22.34 -47.79
N TYR A 951 11.22 23.11 -48.56
CA TYR A 951 9.94 22.63 -49.10
C TYR A 951 10.12 21.66 -50.27
N LYS A 952 9.54 20.47 -50.16
CA LYS A 952 9.50 19.44 -51.21
C LYS A 952 8.08 19.24 -51.71
N PHE A 953 7.94 19.12 -53.03
CA PHE A 953 6.65 18.87 -53.66
C PHE A 953 6.08 17.51 -53.24
N PHE A 954 4.87 17.51 -52.68
CA PHE A 954 4.19 16.32 -52.21
C PHE A 954 3.17 15.77 -53.21
N GLY A 955 2.36 16.67 -53.77
CA GLY A 955 1.28 16.31 -54.67
C GLY A 955 0.34 17.47 -54.98
N ILE A 956 -0.80 17.15 -55.61
CA ILE A 956 -1.87 18.09 -55.93
C ILE A 956 -3.01 17.88 -54.94
N VAL A 957 -3.66 18.97 -54.52
CA VAL A 957 -4.87 18.93 -53.68
C VAL A 957 -5.99 18.25 -54.48
N LYS A 958 -6.63 17.23 -53.88
CA LYS A 958 -7.73 16.47 -54.50
C LYS A 958 -9.03 16.50 -53.70
N SER A 959 -8.93 16.83 -52.41
CA SER A 959 -10.04 16.94 -51.46
C SER A 959 -9.56 17.84 -50.31
N ASP A 960 -10.50 18.25 -49.48
CA ASP A 960 -10.30 18.84 -48.15
C ASP A 960 -9.45 18.00 -47.19
N ILE A 961 -9.12 16.75 -47.54
CA ILE A 961 -8.24 15.87 -46.78
C ILE A 961 -7.16 15.30 -47.70
N PHE A 962 -5.91 15.30 -47.23
CA PHE A 962 -4.85 14.51 -47.84
C PHE A 962 -4.23 13.53 -46.85
N GLU A 963 -3.80 12.37 -47.38
CA GLU A 963 -3.18 11.31 -46.61
C GLU A 963 -1.66 11.33 -46.83
N LEU A 964 -0.89 11.49 -45.75
CA LEU A 964 0.55 11.29 -45.77
C LEU A 964 0.88 9.92 -45.17
N TYR A 965 1.79 9.22 -45.83
CA TYR A 965 2.35 7.97 -45.34
C TYR A 965 3.68 8.29 -44.67
N TYR A 966 3.90 7.76 -43.48
CA TYR A 966 5.15 7.95 -42.75
C TYR A 966 5.66 6.67 -42.11
N SER A 967 6.98 6.54 -42.04
CA SER A 967 7.68 5.37 -41.52
C SER A 967 9.00 5.78 -40.87
N THR A 968 9.47 5.02 -39.88
CA THR A 968 10.82 5.14 -39.34
C THR A 968 11.80 4.14 -39.99
N SER A 969 11.29 3.23 -40.84
CA SER A 969 12.09 2.18 -41.47
C SER A 969 12.92 2.73 -42.64
N PRO A 970 14.25 2.51 -42.66
CA PRO A 970 15.11 2.86 -43.78
C PRO A 970 14.68 2.30 -45.14
N GLU A 971 14.01 1.15 -45.18
CA GLU A 971 13.44 0.60 -46.42
C GLU A 971 12.57 1.59 -47.20
N ALA A 972 11.93 2.55 -46.54
CA ALA A 972 11.11 3.58 -47.17
C ALA A 972 11.86 4.36 -48.26
N GLN A 973 13.16 4.58 -48.10
CA GLN A 973 13.98 5.34 -49.06
C GLN A 973 14.22 4.60 -50.38
N THR A 974 14.06 3.28 -50.38
CA THR A 974 14.26 2.45 -51.58
C THR A 974 13.12 2.59 -52.59
N ASN A 975 11.98 3.15 -52.17
CA ASN A 975 10.71 3.16 -52.90
C ASN A 975 10.13 1.75 -53.19
N GLU A 976 10.68 0.71 -52.57
CA GLU A 976 10.22 -0.69 -52.72
C GLU A 976 9.45 -1.19 -51.50
N MET A 977 9.51 -0.46 -50.37
CA MET A 977 8.72 -0.74 -49.17
C MET A 977 7.23 -0.75 -49.50
N LYS A 978 6.49 -1.76 -49.00
CA LYS A 978 5.03 -1.79 -49.16
C LYS A 978 4.40 -0.63 -48.39
N SER A 979 3.49 0.08 -49.03
CA SER A 979 2.76 1.19 -48.39
C SER A 979 1.95 0.77 -47.16
N SER A 980 1.54 -0.50 -47.07
CA SER A 980 0.84 -1.07 -45.92
C SER A 980 1.71 -1.20 -44.66
N GLU A 981 3.04 -1.14 -44.78
CA GLU A 981 3.95 -1.16 -43.64
C GLU A 981 4.21 0.24 -43.06
N ALA A 982 3.67 1.29 -43.68
CA ALA A 982 3.77 2.66 -43.20
C ALA A 982 2.51 3.08 -42.44
N LYS A 983 2.67 3.98 -41.47
CA LYS A 983 1.53 4.63 -40.80
C LYS A 983 0.92 5.68 -41.71
N ILE A 984 -0.38 5.91 -41.58
CA ILE A 984 -1.12 6.94 -42.33
C ILE A 984 -1.52 8.06 -41.37
N LYS A 985 -1.26 9.31 -41.76
CA LYS A 985 -1.77 10.51 -41.08
C LYS A 985 -2.64 11.28 -42.06
N ARG A 986 -3.88 11.54 -41.65
CA ARG A 986 -4.84 12.36 -42.40
C ARG A 986 -4.74 13.80 -41.95
N VAL A 987 -4.61 14.71 -42.91
CA VAL A 987 -4.54 16.16 -42.66
C VAL A 987 -5.78 16.80 -43.27
N ASN A 988 -6.61 17.39 -42.40
CA ASN A 988 -7.77 18.17 -42.81
C ASN A 988 -7.32 19.59 -43.13
N LEU A 989 -7.69 20.07 -44.31
CA LEU A 989 -7.45 21.42 -44.77
C LEU A 989 -8.50 22.37 -44.18
N LYS A 990 -8.12 23.64 -44.00
CA LYS A 990 -8.98 24.68 -43.42
C LYS A 990 -9.94 25.28 -44.44
N LYS A 991 -9.64 25.13 -45.72
CA LYS A 991 -10.42 25.67 -46.84
C LYS A 991 -10.96 24.55 -47.72
N ASP A 992 -12.09 24.83 -48.34
CA ASP A 992 -12.57 24.07 -49.49
C ASP A 992 -11.81 24.52 -50.74
N TYR A 993 -11.34 23.55 -51.52
CA TYR A 993 -10.59 23.78 -52.75
C TYR A 993 -11.42 23.33 -53.95
N ASP A 994 -11.45 24.15 -54.99
CA ASP A 994 -12.07 23.79 -56.26
C ASP A 994 -11.27 22.66 -56.92
N GLU A 995 -11.93 21.55 -57.27
CA GLU A 995 -11.32 20.39 -57.92
C GLU A 995 -10.75 20.73 -59.31
N GLU A 996 -11.24 21.79 -59.96
CA GLU A 996 -10.74 22.25 -61.26
C GLU A 996 -9.42 23.05 -61.12
N GLU A 997 -9.18 23.69 -59.96
CA GLU A 997 -7.95 24.45 -59.69
C GLU A 997 -6.85 23.53 -59.13
N ARG A 998 -5.74 23.35 -59.87
CA ARG A 998 -4.63 22.46 -59.46
C ARG A 998 -3.70 23.07 -58.40
N TYR A 999 -4.20 23.23 -57.19
CA TYR A 999 -3.38 23.64 -56.03
C TYR A 999 -2.33 22.58 -55.71
N ARG A 1000 -1.12 23.02 -55.34
CA ARG A 1000 0.04 22.17 -55.05
C ARG A 1000 0.31 22.12 -53.55
N ILE A 1001 0.58 20.93 -53.03
CA ILE A 1001 0.97 20.68 -51.64
C ILE A 1001 2.49 20.53 -51.60
N TYR A 1002 3.13 21.32 -50.74
CA TYR A 1002 4.54 21.19 -50.39
C TYR A 1002 4.66 20.85 -48.90
N LEU A 1003 5.67 20.04 -48.57
CA LEU A 1003 5.99 19.67 -47.21
C LEU A 1003 7.43 20.05 -46.89
N LYS A 1004 7.70 20.50 -45.67
CA LYS A 1004 9.05 20.67 -45.14
C LYS A 1004 9.16 20.05 -43.75
N ALA A 1005 10.35 19.57 -43.38
CA ALA A 1005 10.67 19.25 -42.00
C ALA A 1005 10.93 20.55 -41.22
N ASP A 1006 10.38 20.63 -40.00
CA ASP A 1006 10.46 21.83 -39.15
C ASP A 1006 11.16 21.52 -37.81
N GLU A 1007 10.78 20.43 -37.16
CA GLU A 1007 11.48 19.84 -36.00
C GLU A 1007 11.65 18.33 -36.23
N SER A 1008 12.38 17.64 -35.35
CA SER A 1008 12.69 16.21 -35.52
C SER A 1008 11.47 15.29 -35.72
N ASP A 1009 10.28 15.72 -35.30
CA ASP A 1009 8.99 15.03 -35.44
C ASP A 1009 7.84 15.91 -35.97
N LYS A 1010 8.13 17.13 -36.41
CA LYS A 1010 7.13 18.05 -36.98
C LYS A 1010 7.39 18.34 -38.44
N LEU A 1011 6.31 18.33 -39.20
CA LEU A 1011 6.25 18.78 -40.58
C LEU A 1011 5.40 20.04 -40.69
N VAL A 1012 5.73 20.90 -41.63
CA VAL A 1012 4.85 21.97 -42.09
C VAL A 1012 4.38 21.64 -43.50
N TYR A 1013 3.09 21.82 -43.76
CA TYR A 1013 2.54 21.82 -45.11
C TYR A 1013 2.23 23.24 -45.55
N ALA A 1014 2.42 23.50 -46.84
CA ALA A 1014 2.01 24.73 -47.51
C ALA A 1014 1.28 24.39 -48.80
N ILE A 1015 0.17 25.09 -49.05
CA ILE A 1015 -0.61 24.97 -50.27
C ILE A 1015 -0.43 26.24 -51.09
N VAL A 1016 -0.10 26.07 -52.37
CA VAL A 1016 0.16 27.17 -53.31
C VAL A 1016 -0.58 26.99 -54.63
N LYS A 1017 -0.87 28.09 -55.32
CA LYS A 1017 -1.46 28.05 -56.68
C LYS A 1017 -0.41 27.66 -57.71
N GLU A 1018 0.73 28.35 -57.73
CA GLU A 1018 1.84 28.08 -58.65
C GLU A 1018 3.11 27.67 -57.90
N GLU A 1019 4.02 26.96 -58.55
CA GLU A 1019 5.28 26.51 -57.96
C GLU A 1019 6.13 27.68 -57.45
N LYS A 1020 6.22 28.79 -58.20
CA LYS A 1020 6.95 30.01 -57.80
C LYS A 1020 6.44 30.67 -56.50
N ASP A 1021 5.22 30.34 -56.08
CA ASP A 1021 4.62 30.91 -54.88
C ASP A 1021 5.23 30.33 -53.59
N ILE A 1022 5.90 29.16 -53.67
CA ILE A 1022 6.62 28.57 -52.53
C ILE A 1022 7.82 29.44 -52.12
N GLU A 1023 8.60 29.91 -53.10
CA GLU A 1023 9.78 30.76 -52.89
C GLU A 1023 9.39 32.16 -52.40
N THR A 1024 8.28 32.70 -52.93
CA THR A 1024 7.75 34.00 -52.51
C THR A 1024 6.90 33.94 -51.24
N LYS A 1025 6.75 32.77 -50.62
CA LYS A 1025 5.94 32.51 -49.42
C LYS A 1025 4.48 32.98 -49.54
N LYS A 1026 3.91 32.92 -50.75
CA LYS A 1026 2.50 33.26 -51.02
C LYS A 1026 1.60 32.04 -50.80
N PHE A 1027 1.49 31.63 -49.55
CA PHE A 1027 0.71 30.44 -49.19
C PHE A 1027 -0.78 30.74 -49.20
N VAL A 1028 -1.55 29.87 -49.87
CA VAL A 1028 -3.01 29.87 -49.83
C VAL A 1028 -3.47 29.34 -48.47
N GLU A 1029 -2.75 28.36 -47.94
CA GLU A 1029 -2.93 27.78 -46.62
C GLU A 1029 -1.61 27.19 -46.13
N GLU A 1030 -1.39 27.22 -44.83
CA GLU A 1030 -0.30 26.51 -44.15
C GLU A 1030 -0.78 25.90 -42.83
N GLY A 1031 -0.09 24.86 -42.39
CA GLY A 1031 -0.32 24.23 -41.11
C GLY A 1031 0.80 23.27 -40.71
N GLU A 1032 0.73 22.84 -39.46
CA GLU A 1032 1.70 21.94 -38.85
C GLU A 1032 1.13 20.53 -38.66
N VAL A 1033 2.00 19.53 -38.79
CA VAL A 1033 1.67 18.12 -38.60
C VAL A 1033 2.71 17.51 -37.67
N THR A 1034 2.27 17.12 -36.48
CA THR A 1034 3.09 16.32 -35.54
C THR A 1034 2.91 14.83 -35.81
N LEU A 1035 4.04 14.12 -35.87
CA LEU A 1035 4.14 12.67 -36.08
C LEU A 1035 4.55 11.97 -34.78
N ASN A 1036 4.11 10.71 -34.60
CA ASN A 1036 4.32 9.91 -33.39
C ASN A 1036 4.90 8.51 -33.67
#